data_AF-A0A1B9F8Q4-F1
#
_entry.id   AF-A0A1B9F8Q4-F1
#
_cell.length_a   1.000
_cell.length_b   1.000
_cell.length_c   1.000
_cell.angle_alpha   90.00
_cell.angle_beta   90.00
_cell.angle_gamma   90.00
#
_symmetry.space_group_name_H-M   'P 1'
#
loop_
_entity.id
_entity.type
_entity.pdbx_description
1 polymer ?
#
loop_
_entity_poly.entity_id
_entity_poly.type
_entity_poly.pdbx_seq_one_letter_code
_entity_poly.pdbx_strand_id
1 'polypeptide(L)'
;MSKICIIGGGIAGIQCALDLSEAGLNVIIVESGDALGGISALLDKTFPTNDCSMCTLAPKLVDLSQRPNVEILTRAEINGIHAEEGEFTIAVTLNPRFVDEKKCISCGRCEDVCPVFVTPQGATHTLRKKAISIPFPQAIPNSFVLNPKACLYFLYGSCKKCEAICPTKAINLEETKVGTRIKAQALVIATGAGLFDPTPLKALGYKTLPNVITNLEMELMLKATGPTGGKVLRPSDRKEPQSVAWIQCVGSRMIAPLTRPFCSDTCCMSSVKEALNTKEVCHKIVTDIYFLDLRAHQKGSEIYYQKAKALGVNFIRSRICSLDWAPGDKIELRARRIGGTVESRTYDLVVLATGRSPSQTLKQFLEQPQKLYDDFGFIATKGEETFKTPIGGIYACGSSTSPKSIPHSVIEGSAAAGAVIINMSHKSDNSKYEHPSTLNCSQKSPAKIGVFICKCGGNISDHLPVESLKQASLLLDGVEHCEIVEFACSKDALSIIKEQIKNKGLNRIVVAACSPHTHEATFQEAIKPLGLGPWAISMANIRNHNAWVHKSQPILAEEKAKDQIRIEIERVRKLKPIAPKQYPVIKEVLIIGGGISGMKCAIDFARLGFPVTLLEKEKELGGNARFVHKTWRGTFFKQLLKDLTERVQNHPKITVLTEAKLLTHTGRAGSFTSKIETKEKGTIVINHGVTVVATGAKEFRPDEYLYGDSKRILTHLELDRILNSKEDATKIISKAKEIAFIQCVGSREENRPYCSRVCCTHTIMTALLLKEINPALDIFIFYRQMRTYGLREKFFLEAKKKGVHMIPFSTDHKPIVKKILAMDETGQVSTKLKLSYQDPYTNQILKLYPDLVILASAIVPDLRDNKELSDILGIPLDEEGFFKEAHLKLRPVETIQKGIFITGLAQFPKELDETFSQCSAVVSRATASILSKDTLLLDTPIARVIKDKCDGCGLCVDPCPFRAIKIIEYIFKKEVKRTIEIEEANCTGCGICVATCPKEGIEVSGFEPSTILSQIDAIIKERNNGDFEPYILGFLCHWCAYASADLAGAHKIEYPANVRFIRVMCTGTVNPNIIVYALSRGIDGVIVLGCHPGECHYHKGNLVALERKETIELILEEYGISPERYLLDWCSSGQAERFVNIVTEFVEKIKDLGPNTHTITTFQPPTANNLKDERRYPPMTRCFDGVLYYWDGHRYRSSKSAQRSLKKHLDKGFEVKLIPEENVFLIYTRKEINDHLN
;
A
#
# COMPACT_ATOMS: atom_id res chain seq x y z
N MET A 1 -33.21 0.08 12.37
CA MET A 1 -32.27 0.03 11.23
C MET A 1 -31.43 -1.24 11.37
N SER A 2 -31.29 -1.98 10.27
CA SER A 2 -30.46 -3.18 10.19
C SER A 2 -28.98 -2.84 10.44
N LYS A 3 -28.35 -3.47 11.43
CA LYS A 3 -26.91 -3.34 11.72
C LYS A 3 -26.16 -4.59 11.28
N ILE A 4 -24.94 -4.43 10.80
CA ILE A 4 -23.96 -5.51 10.60
C ILE A 4 -22.95 -5.46 11.73
N CYS A 5 -22.75 -6.57 12.45
CA CYS A 5 -21.75 -6.64 13.51
C CYS A 5 -20.47 -7.29 13.00
N ILE A 6 -19.35 -6.60 13.17
CA ILE A 6 -18.01 -7.10 12.86
C ILE A 6 -17.27 -7.33 14.18
N ILE A 7 -16.85 -8.57 14.43
CA ILE A 7 -16.06 -8.92 15.62
C ILE A 7 -14.58 -8.94 15.22
N GLY A 8 -13.81 -7.98 15.74
CA GLY A 8 -12.39 -7.81 15.47
C GLY A 8 -12.10 -6.63 14.54
N GLY A 9 -11.30 -5.69 15.03
CA GLY A 9 -10.90 -4.45 14.37
C GLY A 9 -9.52 -4.51 13.72
N GLY A 10 -9.04 -5.69 13.32
CA GLY A 10 -7.82 -5.83 12.52
C GLY A 10 -8.01 -5.36 11.07
N ILE A 11 -6.95 -5.39 10.26
CA ILE A 11 -6.97 -4.90 8.86
C ILE A 11 -8.12 -5.48 8.00
N ALA A 12 -8.47 -6.77 8.20
CA ALA A 12 -9.58 -7.41 7.48
C ALA A 12 -10.95 -6.88 7.92
N GLY A 13 -11.15 -6.70 9.24
CA GLY A 13 -12.38 -6.14 9.81
C GLY A 13 -12.57 -4.67 9.43
N ILE A 14 -11.49 -3.89 9.48
CA ILE A 14 -11.47 -2.49 9.02
C ILE A 14 -11.86 -2.42 7.54
N GLN A 15 -11.27 -3.25 6.68
CA GLN A 15 -11.61 -3.25 5.25
C GLN A 15 -13.08 -3.63 5.01
N CYS A 16 -13.57 -4.67 5.71
CA CYS A 16 -14.97 -5.09 5.63
C CYS A 16 -15.91 -3.96 6.04
N ALA A 17 -15.60 -3.26 7.14
CA ALA A 17 -16.39 -2.14 7.63
C ALA A 17 -16.41 -0.96 6.66
N LEU A 18 -15.26 -0.62 6.05
CA LEU A 18 -15.16 0.42 5.04
C LEU A 18 -16.04 0.10 3.83
N ASP A 19 -15.99 -1.13 3.32
CA ASP A 19 -16.77 -1.55 2.17
C ASP A 19 -18.28 -1.55 2.47
N LEU A 20 -18.69 -2.11 3.61
CA LEU A 20 -20.10 -2.16 4.02
C LEU A 20 -20.67 -0.77 4.26
N SER A 21 -19.91 0.10 4.92
CA SER A 21 -20.33 1.47 5.17
C SER A 21 -20.37 2.31 3.90
N GLU A 22 -19.44 2.08 2.96
CA GLU A 22 -19.45 2.76 1.65
C GLU A 22 -20.62 2.31 0.78
N ALA A 23 -21.09 1.06 0.97
CA ALA A 23 -22.33 0.54 0.38
C ALA A 23 -23.61 1.07 1.08
N GLY A 24 -23.50 1.92 2.10
CA GLY A 24 -24.63 2.53 2.80
C GLY A 24 -25.21 1.71 3.96
N LEU A 25 -24.57 0.61 4.36
CA LEU A 25 -25.04 -0.22 5.47
C LEU A 25 -24.55 0.34 6.82
N ASN A 26 -25.34 0.15 7.89
CA ASN A 26 -24.93 0.49 9.24
C ASN A 26 -24.04 -0.61 9.82
N VAL A 27 -22.85 -0.24 10.28
CA VAL A 27 -21.84 -1.18 10.76
C VAL A 27 -21.51 -0.89 12.22
N ILE A 28 -21.37 -1.95 13.02
CA ILE A 28 -20.80 -1.88 14.36
C ILE A 28 -19.59 -2.78 14.44
N ILE A 29 -18.46 -2.24 14.93
CA ILE A 29 -17.22 -2.99 15.13
C ILE A 29 -17.03 -3.21 16.62
N VAL A 30 -16.85 -4.47 17.00
CA VAL A 30 -16.56 -4.91 18.37
C VAL A 30 -15.10 -5.34 18.41
N GLU A 31 -14.26 -4.54 19.08
CA GLU A 31 -12.82 -4.77 19.24
C GLU A 31 -12.49 -4.99 20.73
N SER A 32 -11.75 -6.06 21.02
CA SER A 32 -11.36 -6.41 22.38
C SER A 32 -10.14 -5.62 22.87
N GLY A 33 -9.30 -5.16 21.95
CA GLY A 33 -8.16 -4.30 22.20
C GLY A 33 -8.54 -2.85 22.52
N ASP A 34 -7.52 -2.08 22.89
CA ASP A 34 -7.61 -0.67 23.25
C ASP A 34 -7.88 0.26 22.04
N ALA A 35 -7.63 -0.23 20.83
CA ALA A 35 -7.83 0.49 19.58
C ALA A 35 -7.95 -0.52 18.43
N LEU A 36 -8.52 -0.08 17.32
CA LEU A 36 -8.50 -0.80 16.05
C LEU A 36 -7.06 -0.94 15.51
N GLY A 37 -6.85 -1.83 14.55
CA GLY A 37 -5.59 -1.98 13.80
C GLY A 37 -4.93 -3.36 13.95
N GLY A 38 -5.19 -4.05 15.05
CA GLY A 38 -4.66 -5.39 15.32
C GLY A 38 -3.13 -5.48 15.19
N ILE A 39 -2.63 -6.63 14.72
CA ILE A 39 -1.18 -6.86 14.57
C ILE A 39 -0.55 -5.90 13.55
N SER A 40 -1.28 -5.48 12.51
CA SER A 40 -0.76 -4.55 11.51
C SER A 40 -0.31 -3.22 12.14
N ALA A 41 -1.00 -2.72 13.15
CA ALA A 41 -0.59 -1.50 13.86
C ALA A 41 0.73 -1.67 14.66
N LEU A 42 1.10 -2.90 14.98
CA LEU A 42 2.31 -3.20 15.76
C LEU A 42 3.56 -3.36 14.89
N LEU A 43 3.41 -3.56 13.57
CA LEU A 43 4.53 -3.73 12.65
C LEU A 43 5.22 -2.39 12.37
N ASP A 44 6.51 -2.43 12.08
CA ASP A 44 7.28 -1.28 11.59
C ASP A 44 7.01 -1.05 10.08
N LYS A 45 7.56 -1.94 9.24
CA LYS A 45 7.34 -1.98 7.78
C LYS A 45 6.60 -3.25 7.35
N THR A 46 6.12 -3.29 6.11
CA THR A 46 5.44 -4.45 5.52
C THR A 46 6.18 -4.97 4.28
N PHE A 47 6.41 -6.28 4.21
CA PHE A 47 7.02 -6.91 3.03
C PHE A 47 5.99 -7.07 1.91
N PRO A 48 6.39 -7.19 0.62
CA PRO A 48 7.75 -7.03 0.10
C PRO A 48 8.09 -5.57 -0.27
N THR A 49 7.16 -4.64 -0.11
CA THR A 49 7.33 -3.24 -0.52
C THR A 49 8.21 -2.43 0.43
N ASN A 50 8.35 -2.88 1.69
CA ASN A 50 8.96 -2.13 2.78
C ASN A 50 8.21 -0.84 3.16
N ASP A 51 6.95 -0.71 2.76
CA ASP A 51 6.10 0.41 3.19
C ASP A 51 5.95 0.40 4.71
N CYS A 52 5.99 1.57 5.34
CA CYS A 52 5.65 1.69 6.75
C CYS A 52 4.21 1.22 7.00
N SER A 53 4.03 0.35 7.99
CA SER A 53 2.72 -0.25 8.30
C SER A 53 1.69 0.79 8.74
N MET A 54 2.12 1.80 9.49
CA MET A 54 1.22 2.89 9.90
C MET A 54 0.82 3.79 8.73
N CYS A 55 1.74 4.05 7.79
CA CYS A 55 1.44 4.87 6.62
C CYS A 55 0.38 4.24 5.73
N THR A 56 0.30 2.91 5.75
CA THR A 56 -0.69 2.13 4.99
C THR A 56 -1.99 1.92 5.76
N LEU A 57 -1.94 1.75 7.08
CA LEU A 57 -3.10 1.49 7.94
C LEU A 57 -3.86 2.77 8.37
N ALA A 58 -3.14 3.84 8.72
CA ALA A 58 -3.73 5.04 9.30
C ALA A 58 -4.79 5.71 8.42
N PRO A 59 -4.62 5.83 7.08
CA PRO A 59 -5.66 6.41 6.24
C PRO A 59 -7.00 5.65 6.35
N LYS A 60 -6.95 4.32 6.46
CA LYS A 60 -8.15 3.48 6.63
C LYS A 60 -8.80 3.65 8.01
N LEU A 61 -7.99 3.78 9.05
CA LEU A 61 -8.47 4.05 10.40
C LEU A 61 -9.18 5.41 10.49
N VAL A 62 -8.57 6.44 9.91
CA VAL A 62 -9.13 7.79 9.88
C VAL A 62 -10.43 7.83 9.07
N ASP A 63 -10.43 7.30 7.84
CA ASP A 63 -11.63 7.21 7.00
C ASP A 63 -12.77 6.51 7.76
N LEU A 64 -12.51 5.34 8.33
CA LEU A 64 -13.50 4.59 9.09
C LEU A 64 -14.05 5.36 10.31
N SER A 65 -13.20 6.09 11.04
CA SER A 65 -13.59 6.86 12.22
C SER A 65 -14.47 8.08 11.92
N GLN A 66 -14.41 8.58 10.68
CA GLN A 66 -15.17 9.74 10.24
C GLN A 66 -16.55 9.37 9.67
N ARG A 67 -16.85 8.08 9.52
CA ARG A 67 -18.10 7.62 8.89
C ARG A 67 -19.28 7.66 9.87
N PRO A 68 -20.40 8.34 9.54
CA PRO A 68 -21.52 8.48 10.44
C PRO A 68 -22.31 7.17 10.66
N ASN A 69 -22.20 6.22 9.72
CA ASN A 69 -22.86 4.92 9.77
C ASN A 69 -21.97 3.80 10.34
N VAL A 70 -20.86 4.16 11.00
CA VAL A 70 -19.95 3.22 11.66
C VAL A 70 -19.88 3.52 13.16
N GLU A 71 -20.23 2.52 13.97
CA GLU A 71 -20.09 2.54 15.42
C GLU A 71 -18.90 1.68 15.85
N ILE A 72 -17.98 2.23 16.65
CA ILE A 72 -16.77 1.54 17.08
C ILE A 72 -16.83 1.32 18.59
N LEU A 73 -16.82 0.05 19.01
CA LEU A 73 -16.77 -0.36 20.41
C LEU A 73 -15.41 -1.01 20.68
N THR A 74 -14.55 -0.34 21.43
CA THR A 74 -13.26 -0.89 21.87
C THR A 74 -13.33 -1.42 23.30
N ARG A 75 -12.32 -2.19 23.70
CA ARG A 75 -12.26 -2.86 25.02
C ARG A 75 -13.52 -3.68 25.31
N ALA A 76 -14.10 -4.25 24.25
CA ALA A 76 -15.36 -4.94 24.25
C ALA A 76 -15.15 -6.46 24.38
N GLU A 77 -15.73 -7.04 25.42
CA GLU A 77 -15.79 -8.48 25.66
C GLU A 77 -17.14 -9.01 25.25
N ILE A 78 -17.17 -10.06 24.44
CA ILE A 78 -18.42 -10.75 24.07
C ILE A 78 -18.74 -11.75 25.18
N ASN A 79 -20.00 -11.75 25.64
CA ASN A 79 -20.50 -12.64 26.68
C ASN A 79 -21.50 -13.69 26.16
N GLY A 80 -22.01 -13.53 24.94
CA GLY A 80 -23.01 -14.42 24.36
C GLY A 80 -23.43 -13.98 22.97
N ILE A 81 -23.70 -14.95 22.09
CA ILE A 81 -24.27 -14.73 20.76
C ILE A 81 -25.48 -15.65 20.63
N HIS A 82 -26.66 -15.06 20.48
CA HIS A 82 -27.92 -15.77 20.28
C HIS A 82 -28.46 -15.46 18.89
N ALA A 83 -28.96 -16.47 18.19
CA ALA A 83 -29.56 -16.32 16.86
C ALA A 83 -31.05 -16.66 16.93
N GLU A 84 -31.91 -15.76 16.48
CA GLU A 84 -33.37 -15.92 16.48
C GLU A 84 -33.91 -15.38 15.15
N GLU A 85 -34.68 -16.19 14.41
CA GLU A 85 -35.35 -15.81 13.15
C GLU A 85 -34.47 -15.13 12.08
N GLY A 86 -33.15 -15.40 12.08
CA GLY A 86 -32.20 -14.80 11.11
C GLY A 86 -31.64 -13.45 11.54
N GLU A 87 -31.88 -13.03 12.78
CA GLU A 87 -31.19 -11.95 13.47
C GLU A 87 -30.29 -12.51 14.58
N PHE A 88 -29.22 -11.78 14.90
CA PHE A 88 -28.25 -12.09 15.94
C PHE A 88 -28.34 -11.06 17.06
N THR A 89 -28.41 -11.52 18.31
CA THR A 89 -28.24 -10.69 19.50
C THR A 89 -26.90 -11.01 20.15
N ILE A 90 -25.99 -10.04 20.15
CA ILE A 90 -24.66 -10.15 20.75
C ILE A 90 -24.65 -9.40 22.09
N ALA A 91 -24.42 -10.11 23.19
CA ALA A 91 -24.19 -9.51 24.51
C ALA A 91 -22.73 -9.09 24.64
N VAL A 92 -22.49 -7.81 24.95
CA VAL A 92 -21.15 -7.22 25.03
C VAL A 92 -20.96 -6.49 26.37
N THR A 93 -19.81 -6.68 27.02
CA THR A 93 -19.34 -5.88 28.14
C THR A 93 -18.22 -4.96 27.68
N LEU A 94 -18.39 -3.65 27.87
CA LEU A 94 -17.33 -2.66 27.66
C LEU A 94 -16.52 -2.53 28.95
N ASN A 95 -15.22 -2.78 28.87
CA ASN A 95 -14.31 -2.57 29.99
C ASN A 95 -13.92 -1.09 30.09
N PRO A 96 -13.83 -0.53 31.31
CA PRO A 96 -13.54 0.88 31.50
C PRO A 96 -12.19 1.26 30.89
N ARG A 97 -12.14 2.40 30.20
CA ARG A 97 -10.91 3.00 29.67
C ARG A 97 -10.19 3.86 30.71
N PHE A 98 -10.95 4.33 31.69
CA PHE A 98 -10.65 5.37 32.68
C PHE A 98 -10.32 6.73 32.05
N VAL A 99 -10.68 6.92 30.78
CA VAL A 99 -10.47 8.13 30.01
C VAL A 99 -11.65 8.30 29.06
N ASP A 100 -12.43 9.37 29.25
CA ASP A 100 -13.54 9.74 28.38
C ASP A 100 -13.02 10.12 26.99
N GLU A 101 -13.33 9.29 25.99
CA GLU A 101 -12.89 9.44 24.61
C GLU A 101 -13.36 10.74 23.97
N LYS A 102 -14.53 11.26 24.38
CA LYS A 102 -15.09 12.50 23.81
C LYS A 102 -14.41 13.76 24.35
N LYS A 103 -13.84 13.68 25.55
CA LYS A 103 -13.13 14.78 26.22
C LYS A 103 -11.62 14.71 26.00
N CYS A 104 -11.08 13.54 25.70
CA CYS A 104 -9.64 13.38 25.50
C CYS A 104 -9.18 14.10 24.22
N ILE A 105 -8.12 14.90 24.34
CA ILE A 105 -7.51 15.64 23.22
C ILE A 105 -6.13 15.10 22.84
N SER A 106 -5.75 13.94 23.40
CA SER A 106 -4.48 13.25 23.13
C SER A 106 -3.22 14.13 23.29
N CYS A 107 -3.15 14.93 24.35
CA CYS A 107 -2.06 15.90 24.56
C CYS A 107 -0.75 15.32 25.15
N GLY A 108 -0.80 14.12 25.75
CA GLY A 108 0.38 13.47 26.36
C GLY A 108 0.69 13.84 27.81
N ARG A 109 0.11 14.91 28.36
CA ARG A 109 0.45 15.38 29.73
C ARG A 109 0.28 14.31 30.81
N CYS A 110 -0.75 13.47 30.69
CA CYS A 110 -1.01 12.39 31.63
C CYS A 110 0.03 11.26 31.57
N GLU A 111 0.61 11.01 30.39
CA GLU A 111 1.67 10.03 30.17
C GLU A 111 3.01 10.53 30.71
N ASP A 112 3.32 11.82 30.49
CA ASP A 112 4.54 12.48 30.96
C ASP A 112 4.69 12.38 32.50
N VAL A 113 3.59 12.57 33.25
CA VAL A 113 3.59 12.52 34.72
C VAL A 113 3.47 11.12 35.32
N CYS A 114 3.24 10.09 34.49
CA CYS A 114 3.01 8.74 34.98
C CYS A 114 4.32 8.09 35.48
N PRO A 115 4.42 7.69 36.77
CA PRO A 115 5.66 7.11 37.29
C PRO A 115 5.82 5.61 36.95
N VAL A 116 4.76 4.95 36.47
CA VAL A 116 4.73 3.50 36.26
C VAL A 116 4.98 3.14 34.81
N PHE A 117 5.84 2.15 34.61
CA PHE A 117 6.04 1.50 33.33
C PHE A 117 5.41 0.11 33.31
N VAL A 118 4.88 -0.27 32.16
CA VAL A 118 4.29 -1.58 31.88
C VAL A 118 4.92 -2.15 30.62
N THR A 119 4.90 -3.47 30.53
CA THR A 119 5.29 -4.17 29.32
C THR A 119 4.23 -3.96 28.22
N PRO A 120 4.62 -3.55 27.00
CA PRO A 120 3.70 -3.52 25.87
C PRO A 120 3.04 -4.88 25.62
N GLN A 121 1.81 -4.87 25.12
CA GLN A 121 1.10 -6.11 24.82
C GLN A 121 1.86 -6.94 23.77
N GLY A 122 2.12 -8.21 24.08
CA GLY A 122 2.86 -9.12 23.19
C GLY A 122 4.39 -9.03 23.27
N ALA A 123 4.95 -8.22 24.17
CA ALA A 123 6.38 -8.12 24.43
C ALA A 123 6.78 -8.70 25.80
N THR A 124 8.07 -8.95 26.01
CA THR A 124 8.66 -9.26 27.33
C THR A 124 9.07 -7.99 28.09
N HIS A 125 9.41 -8.14 29.38
CA HIS A 125 9.72 -7.08 30.36
C HIS A 125 10.85 -6.10 29.97
N THR A 126 11.55 -6.38 28.87
CA THR A 126 12.67 -5.60 28.35
C THR A 126 12.19 -4.37 27.56
N LEU A 127 10.97 -4.42 27.02
CA LEU A 127 10.28 -3.29 26.41
C LEU A 127 9.33 -2.65 27.43
N ARG A 128 9.30 -1.31 27.51
CA ARG A 128 8.54 -0.55 28.52
C ARG A 128 7.74 0.57 27.87
N LYS A 129 6.49 0.75 28.29
CA LYS A 129 5.63 1.91 28.00
C LYS A 129 4.99 2.42 29.28
N LYS A 130 4.41 3.62 29.30
CA LYS A 130 3.73 4.14 30.50
C LYS A 130 2.39 3.43 30.76
N ALA A 131 1.99 3.35 32.03
CA ALA A 131 0.73 2.71 32.43
C ALA A 131 -0.51 3.42 31.86
N ILE A 132 -0.45 4.74 31.68
CA ILE A 132 -1.38 5.51 30.83
C ILE A 132 -0.65 5.89 29.55
N SER A 133 -1.13 5.40 28.41
CA SER A 133 -0.50 5.61 27.10
C SER A 133 -1.54 5.62 25.98
N ILE A 134 -1.20 6.21 24.83
CA ILE A 134 -1.93 5.94 23.58
C ILE A 134 -1.43 4.60 23.04
N PRO A 135 -2.31 3.68 22.58
CA PRO A 135 -1.90 2.35 22.11
C PRO A 135 -0.79 2.38 21.05
N PHE A 136 -0.92 3.29 20.09
CA PHE A 136 0.08 3.62 19.06
C PHE A 136 -0.29 4.98 18.42
N PRO A 137 0.64 5.67 17.73
CA PRO A 137 0.32 6.94 17.06
C PRO A 137 -0.85 6.78 16.08
N GLN A 138 -1.82 7.70 16.09
CA GLN A 138 -3.04 7.65 15.25
C GLN A 138 -3.97 6.45 15.55
N ALA A 139 -3.94 5.92 16.77
CA ALA A 139 -4.92 4.95 17.24
C ALA A 139 -6.35 5.47 17.11
N ILE A 140 -7.28 4.57 16.79
CA ILE A 140 -8.73 4.85 16.76
C ILE A 140 -9.42 3.90 17.74
N PRO A 141 -10.13 4.41 18.77
CA PRO A 141 -10.27 5.82 19.14
C PRO A 141 -8.94 6.51 19.48
N ASN A 142 -8.81 7.77 19.10
CA ASN A 142 -7.62 8.57 19.40
C ASN A 142 -7.71 9.11 20.84
N SER A 143 -7.55 8.21 21.80
CA SER A 143 -7.64 8.51 23.24
C SER A 143 -6.63 7.67 24.02
N PHE A 144 -6.17 8.22 25.14
CA PHE A 144 -5.33 7.50 26.11
C PHE A 144 -6.10 6.32 26.74
N VAL A 145 -5.35 5.30 27.18
CA VAL A 145 -5.88 4.20 28.00
C VAL A 145 -5.03 4.06 29.25
N LEU A 146 -5.69 3.92 30.39
CA LEU A 146 -5.03 3.58 31.65
C LEU A 146 -5.09 2.07 31.90
N ASN A 147 -3.94 1.44 32.15
CA ASN A 147 -3.88 0.04 32.56
C ASN A 147 -4.14 -0.10 34.06
N PRO A 148 -5.31 -0.64 34.49
CA PRO A 148 -5.66 -0.72 35.90
C PRO A 148 -4.77 -1.69 36.67
N LYS A 149 -4.22 -2.73 36.01
CA LYS A 149 -3.40 -3.77 36.66
C LYS A 149 -2.04 -3.25 37.14
N ALA A 150 -1.62 -2.07 36.66
CA ALA A 150 -0.34 -1.45 37.01
C ALA A 150 -0.48 -0.07 37.66
N CYS A 151 -1.66 0.54 37.64
CA CYS A 151 -1.84 1.88 38.17
C CYS A 151 -1.76 1.89 39.71
N LEU A 152 -0.91 2.75 40.27
CA LEU A 152 -0.74 2.87 41.73
C LEU A 152 -2.03 3.32 42.45
N TYR A 153 -2.95 4.01 41.75
CA TYR A 153 -4.27 4.33 42.33
C TYR A 153 -5.10 3.08 42.59
N PHE A 154 -5.22 2.19 41.61
CA PHE A 154 -6.02 0.97 41.77
C PHE A 154 -5.33 -0.08 42.64
N LEU A 155 -3.99 -0.07 42.71
CA LEU A 155 -3.23 -0.99 43.56
C LEU A 155 -3.12 -0.54 45.02
N TYR A 156 -2.94 0.76 45.26
CA TYR A 156 -2.57 1.31 46.59
C TYR A 156 -3.31 2.59 46.99
N GLY A 157 -4.21 3.13 46.15
CA GLY A 157 -4.97 4.35 46.44
C GLY A 157 -4.17 5.66 46.39
N SER A 158 -2.90 5.65 45.98
CA SER A 158 -1.94 6.72 46.33
C SER A 158 -1.58 7.72 45.23
N CYS A 159 -2.06 7.59 43.98
CA CYS A 159 -1.59 8.41 42.85
C CYS A 159 -2.71 8.92 41.92
N LYS A 160 -2.97 10.24 41.90
CA LYS A 160 -3.94 10.91 41.00
C LYS A 160 -3.30 11.95 40.06
N LYS A 161 -1.98 11.86 39.83
CA LYS A 161 -1.23 12.88 39.05
C LYS A 161 -1.76 13.08 37.63
N CYS A 162 -2.14 12.00 36.96
CA CYS A 162 -2.68 12.07 35.61
C CYS A 162 -4.01 12.84 35.56
N GLU A 163 -4.90 12.58 36.52
CA GLU A 163 -6.21 13.25 36.63
C GLU A 163 -6.02 14.75 36.90
N ALA A 164 -5.13 15.11 37.83
CA ALA A 164 -4.84 16.50 38.20
C ALA A 164 -4.28 17.35 37.04
N ILE A 165 -3.47 16.76 36.14
CA ILE A 165 -2.85 17.50 35.03
C ILE A 165 -3.73 17.55 33.76
N CYS A 166 -4.85 16.82 33.72
CA CYS A 166 -5.68 16.71 32.53
C CYS A 166 -6.51 17.99 32.28
N PRO A 167 -6.23 18.78 31.22
CA PRO A 167 -6.89 20.08 31.01
C PRO A 167 -8.39 19.94 30.72
N THR A 168 -8.81 18.85 30.09
CA THR A 168 -10.22 18.58 29.73
C THR A 168 -10.97 17.73 30.75
N LYS A 169 -10.31 17.38 31.88
CA LYS A 169 -10.86 16.45 32.89
C LYS A 169 -11.41 15.16 32.26
N ALA A 170 -10.70 14.64 31.27
CA ALA A 170 -11.08 13.43 30.55
C ALA A 170 -10.84 12.16 31.38
N ILE A 171 -9.89 12.19 32.32
CA ILE A 171 -9.59 11.01 33.15
C ILE A 171 -10.69 10.80 34.17
N ASN A 172 -11.27 9.60 34.16
CA ASN A 172 -12.33 9.20 35.06
C ASN A 172 -11.95 7.87 35.72
N LEU A 173 -11.39 7.93 36.93
CA LEU A 173 -10.95 6.73 37.65
C LEU A 173 -12.11 5.89 38.23
N GLU A 174 -13.33 6.43 38.20
CA GLU A 174 -14.56 5.79 38.70
C GLU A 174 -15.37 5.12 37.57
N GLU A 175 -14.86 5.11 36.34
CA GLU A 175 -15.52 4.46 35.21
C GLU A 175 -15.72 2.95 35.48
N THR A 176 -16.96 2.47 35.32
CA THR A 176 -17.34 1.08 35.56
C THR A 176 -17.62 0.34 34.25
N LYS A 177 -17.69 -0.99 34.32
CA LYS A 177 -18.03 -1.82 33.17
C LYS A 177 -19.47 -1.57 32.73
N VAL A 178 -19.71 -1.49 31.42
CA VAL A 178 -21.04 -1.27 30.85
C VAL A 178 -21.47 -2.48 30.02
N GLY A 179 -22.60 -3.10 30.36
CA GLY A 179 -23.21 -4.15 29.55
C GLY A 179 -24.12 -3.56 28.48
N THR A 180 -24.01 -4.03 27.25
CA THR A 180 -24.88 -3.66 26.12
C THR A 180 -25.28 -4.88 25.29
N ARG A 181 -26.37 -4.75 24.53
CA ARG A 181 -26.85 -5.78 23.60
C ARG A 181 -26.93 -5.20 22.19
N ILE A 182 -26.29 -5.87 21.25
CA ILE A 182 -26.24 -5.46 19.84
C ILE A 182 -27.14 -6.39 19.06
N LYS A 183 -28.16 -5.84 18.39
CA LYS A 183 -28.94 -6.57 17.37
C LYS A 183 -28.29 -6.39 16.01
N ALA A 184 -28.02 -7.49 15.31
CA ALA A 184 -27.39 -7.48 14.00
C ALA A 184 -28.01 -8.52 13.06
N GLN A 185 -28.12 -8.21 11.78
CA GLN A 185 -28.68 -9.12 10.77
C GLN A 185 -27.65 -10.03 10.11
N ALA A 186 -26.37 -9.67 10.22
CA ALA A 186 -25.27 -10.55 9.87
C ALA A 186 -24.09 -10.29 10.80
N LEU A 187 -23.28 -11.33 10.96
CA LEU A 187 -22.08 -11.31 11.77
C LEU A 187 -20.85 -11.56 10.89
N VAL A 188 -19.80 -10.76 11.04
CA VAL A 188 -18.51 -10.99 10.39
C VAL A 188 -17.44 -11.24 11.45
N ILE A 189 -16.81 -12.40 11.42
CA ILE A 189 -15.75 -12.80 12.35
C ILE A 189 -14.39 -12.46 11.74
N ALA A 190 -13.81 -11.37 12.22
CA ALA A 190 -12.51 -10.81 11.83
C ALA A 190 -11.52 -10.77 13.00
N THR A 191 -11.63 -11.72 13.93
CA THR A 191 -10.83 -11.80 15.18
C THR A 191 -9.33 -12.02 14.95
N GLY A 192 -8.91 -12.30 13.72
CA GLY A 192 -7.53 -12.56 13.35
C GLY A 192 -6.97 -13.85 13.98
N ALA A 193 -5.64 -13.94 13.98
CA ALA A 193 -4.90 -15.00 14.66
C ALA A 193 -3.84 -14.36 15.56
N GLY A 194 -3.73 -14.85 16.79
CA GLY A 194 -2.68 -14.48 17.73
C GLY A 194 -1.30 -14.99 17.28
N LEU A 195 -0.28 -14.70 18.07
CA LEU A 195 1.05 -15.27 17.92
C LEU A 195 1.20 -16.50 18.82
N PHE A 196 2.03 -17.45 18.42
CA PHE A 196 2.39 -18.59 19.25
C PHE A 196 3.36 -18.14 20.35
N ASP A 197 3.05 -18.47 21.61
CA ASP A 197 4.00 -18.31 22.72
C ASP A 197 5.02 -19.45 22.69
N PRO A 198 6.32 -19.18 22.44
CA PRO A 198 7.33 -20.22 22.37
C PRO A 198 7.84 -20.69 23.74
N THR A 199 7.34 -20.18 24.87
CA THR A 199 7.76 -20.62 26.22
C THR A 199 7.69 -22.15 26.44
N PRO A 200 6.71 -22.91 25.92
CA PRO A 200 6.70 -24.36 26.04
C PRO A 200 7.87 -25.07 25.33
N LEU A 201 8.53 -24.41 24.36
CA LEU A 201 9.67 -24.94 23.61
C LEU A 201 10.97 -24.66 24.36
N LYS A 202 11.19 -25.33 25.49
CA LYS A 202 12.34 -25.10 26.39
C LYS A 202 13.70 -25.10 25.68
N ALA A 203 13.88 -25.95 24.66
CA ALA A 203 15.12 -26.03 23.88
C ALA A 203 15.45 -24.74 23.08
N LEU A 204 14.50 -23.82 22.93
CA LEU A 204 14.68 -22.54 22.26
C LEU A 204 14.88 -21.38 23.26
N GLY A 205 15.00 -21.65 24.55
CA GLY A 205 15.45 -20.68 25.54
C GLY A 205 14.61 -19.40 25.71
N TYR A 206 13.38 -19.33 25.19
CA TYR A 206 12.57 -18.11 25.29
C TYR A 206 12.15 -17.84 26.74
N LYS A 207 12.38 -16.61 27.23
CA LYS A 207 12.25 -16.16 28.63
C LYS A 207 13.27 -16.74 29.62
N THR A 208 14.11 -17.70 29.22
CA THR A 208 15.21 -18.21 30.06
C THR A 208 16.56 -17.62 29.64
N LEU A 209 16.77 -17.41 28.34
CA LEU A 209 17.92 -16.72 27.78
C LEU A 209 17.51 -15.27 27.45
N PRO A 210 18.21 -14.25 27.97
CA PRO A 210 17.77 -12.86 27.86
C PRO A 210 17.79 -12.34 26.41
N ASN A 211 18.75 -12.79 25.60
CA ASN A 211 18.92 -12.33 24.22
C ASN A 211 18.19 -13.21 23.18
N VAL A 212 17.17 -13.96 23.62
CA VAL A 212 16.22 -14.65 22.74
C VAL A 212 14.89 -13.92 22.76
N ILE A 213 14.53 -13.33 21.62
CA ILE A 213 13.30 -12.56 21.44
C ILE A 213 12.41 -13.18 20.37
N THR A 214 11.16 -12.76 20.30
CA THR A 214 10.24 -13.08 19.21
C THR A 214 10.35 -12.07 18.08
N ASN A 215 9.84 -12.44 16.91
CA ASN A 215 9.74 -11.53 15.78
C ASN A 215 8.85 -10.30 16.04
N LEU A 216 7.81 -10.40 16.89
CA LEU A 216 7.03 -9.21 17.27
C LEU A 216 7.84 -8.23 18.13
N GLU A 217 8.66 -8.74 19.04
CA GLU A 217 9.56 -7.89 19.83
C GLU A 217 10.59 -7.19 18.95
N MET A 218 11.10 -7.91 17.94
CA MET A 218 11.97 -7.32 16.92
C MET A 218 11.28 -6.19 16.14
N GLU A 219 10.01 -6.39 15.74
CA GLU A 219 9.21 -5.34 15.09
C GLU A 219 9.04 -4.10 15.99
N LEU A 220 8.77 -4.31 17.28
CA LEU A 220 8.63 -3.22 18.25
C LEU A 220 9.96 -2.49 18.49
N MET A 221 11.10 -3.17 18.36
CA MET A 221 12.43 -2.54 18.44
C MET A 221 12.76 -1.74 17.16
N LEU A 222 12.45 -2.29 15.99
CA LEU A 222 12.70 -1.64 14.70
C LEU A 222 11.79 -0.43 14.47
N LYS A 223 10.59 -0.43 15.06
CA LYS A 223 9.63 0.65 14.92
C LYS A 223 10.18 1.95 15.51
N ALA A 224 10.24 3.02 14.71
CA ALA A 224 10.68 4.35 15.16
C ALA A 224 9.87 4.87 16.37
N THR A 225 8.56 4.58 16.39
CA THR A 225 7.66 4.95 17.49
C THR A 225 7.59 3.87 18.58
N GLY A 226 8.48 2.88 18.51
CA GLY A 226 8.56 1.75 19.42
C GLY A 226 9.37 2.07 20.69
N PRO A 227 9.39 1.16 21.67
CA PRO A 227 9.97 1.43 22.98
C PRO A 227 11.49 1.67 23.00
N THR A 228 12.20 1.39 21.91
CA THR A 228 13.64 1.63 21.75
C THR A 228 13.95 2.77 20.76
N GLY A 229 12.94 3.48 20.25
CA GLY A 229 13.14 4.56 19.27
C GLY A 229 13.76 4.09 17.96
N GLY A 230 13.36 2.91 17.47
CA GLY A 230 13.89 2.34 16.23
C GLY A 230 15.28 1.67 16.34
N LYS A 231 15.86 1.59 17.55
CA LYS A 231 17.17 0.95 17.77
C LYS A 231 17.02 -0.53 18.14
N VAL A 232 17.81 -1.39 17.49
CA VAL A 232 17.90 -2.82 17.82
C VAL A 232 18.93 -3.00 18.92
N LEU A 233 18.47 -3.37 20.12
CA LEU A 233 19.33 -3.49 21.30
C LEU A 233 19.17 -4.88 21.92
N ARG A 234 20.30 -5.46 22.35
CA ARG A 234 20.33 -6.69 23.14
C ARG A 234 19.55 -6.48 24.44
N PRO A 235 18.59 -7.35 24.77
CA PRO A 235 17.85 -7.23 26.02
C PRO A 235 18.69 -7.32 27.30
N SER A 236 19.82 -8.06 27.29
CA SER A 236 20.65 -8.28 28.48
C SER A 236 21.42 -7.03 28.92
N ASP A 237 22.04 -6.31 27.99
CA ASP A 237 23.01 -5.24 28.27
C ASP A 237 22.73 -3.94 27.50
N ARG A 238 21.65 -3.91 26.69
CA ARG A 238 21.21 -2.74 25.90
C ARG A 238 22.24 -2.29 24.85
N LYS A 239 23.20 -3.13 24.47
CA LYS A 239 24.16 -2.84 23.40
C LYS A 239 23.62 -3.25 22.03
N GLU A 240 24.11 -2.62 20.98
CA GLU A 240 23.81 -3.00 19.59
C GLU A 240 24.43 -4.38 19.27
N PRO A 241 23.67 -5.33 18.68
CA PRO A 241 24.19 -6.64 18.32
C PRO A 241 25.07 -6.57 17.06
N GLN A 242 26.16 -7.35 17.02
CA GLN A 242 26.98 -7.52 15.81
C GLN A 242 26.52 -8.72 14.96
N SER A 243 25.71 -9.60 15.54
CA SER A 243 25.21 -10.82 14.89
C SER A 243 23.80 -11.17 15.35
N VAL A 244 22.90 -11.45 14.40
CA VAL A 244 21.50 -11.82 14.67
C VAL A 244 21.10 -13.05 13.87
N ALA A 245 20.48 -14.02 14.53
CA ALA A 245 19.92 -15.22 13.89
C ALA A 245 18.40 -15.27 13.97
N TRP A 246 17.72 -15.51 12.84
CA TRP A 246 16.28 -15.78 12.81
C TRP A 246 16.01 -17.27 12.66
N ILE A 247 15.16 -17.81 13.54
CA ILE A 247 14.75 -19.22 13.51
C ILE A 247 13.33 -19.34 12.99
N GLN A 248 13.18 -20.00 11.83
CA GLN A 248 11.88 -20.21 11.21
C GLN A 248 11.06 -21.33 11.85
N CYS A 249 9.76 -21.32 11.56
CA CYS A 249 8.81 -22.39 11.92
C CYS A 249 8.59 -22.60 13.42
N VAL A 250 8.92 -21.62 14.28
CA VAL A 250 8.66 -21.72 15.72
C VAL A 250 7.14 -21.70 15.96
N GLY A 251 6.56 -22.79 16.47
CA GLY A 251 5.11 -22.88 16.63
C GLY A 251 4.35 -23.25 15.35
N SER A 252 5.01 -23.77 14.31
CA SER A 252 4.40 -24.15 13.03
C SER A 252 5.12 -25.32 12.39
N ARG A 253 4.43 -26.14 11.59
CA ARG A 253 5.00 -27.33 10.96
C ARG A 253 5.65 -28.28 11.99
N MET A 254 5.04 -28.38 13.18
CA MET A 254 5.54 -29.19 14.29
C MET A 254 4.61 -30.39 14.55
N ILE A 255 5.18 -31.53 14.92
CA ILE A 255 4.43 -32.73 15.31
C ILE A 255 4.53 -32.95 16.83
N ALA A 256 5.69 -32.63 17.43
CA ALA A 256 5.96 -32.69 18.86
C ALA A 256 6.75 -31.44 19.32
N PRO A 257 6.68 -31.01 20.60
CA PRO A 257 5.80 -31.54 21.65
C PRO A 257 4.33 -31.13 21.48
N LEU A 258 4.04 -30.18 20.58
CA LEU A 258 2.71 -29.72 20.23
C LEU A 258 2.46 -29.97 18.75
N THR A 259 1.40 -30.70 18.41
CA THR A 259 1.01 -30.99 17.03
C THR A 259 0.36 -29.76 16.41
N ARG A 260 1.09 -29.09 15.51
CA ARG A 260 0.66 -27.93 14.71
C ARG A 260 1.09 -28.14 13.25
N PRO A 261 0.42 -29.03 12.51
CA PRO A 261 0.85 -29.51 11.19
C PRO A 261 0.44 -28.54 10.05
N PHE A 262 0.41 -27.24 10.34
CA PHE A 262 0.14 -26.18 9.37
C PHE A 262 1.28 -25.17 9.34
N CYS A 263 1.36 -24.43 8.23
CA CYS A 263 2.30 -23.34 8.07
C CYS A 263 1.64 -22.00 8.36
N SER A 264 2.40 -21.10 9.00
CA SER A 264 1.90 -19.77 9.37
C SER A 264 1.95 -18.71 8.27
N ASP A 265 2.33 -19.10 7.05
CA ASP A 265 2.33 -18.29 5.81
C ASP A 265 3.30 -17.09 5.80
N THR A 266 3.33 -16.27 6.85
CA THR A 266 4.00 -14.96 6.88
C THR A 266 5.40 -14.98 7.49
N CYS A 267 5.72 -15.94 8.37
CA CYS A 267 6.95 -15.93 9.17
C CYS A 267 8.24 -15.83 8.34
N CYS A 268 8.32 -16.56 7.22
CA CYS A 268 9.49 -16.49 6.33
C CYS A 268 9.75 -15.08 5.82
N MET A 269 8.72 -14.39 5.32
CA MET A 269 8.90 -13.06 4.73
C MET A 269 9.03 -11.96 5.79
N SER A 270 8.39 -12.12 6.95
CA SER A 270 8.64 -11.25 8.12
C SER A 270 10.11 -11.27 8.51
N SER A 271 10.76 -12.44 8.60
CA SER A 271 12.17 -12.51 8.96
C SER A 271 13.12 -12.00 7.89
N VAL A 272 12.81 -12.19 6.59
CA VAL A 272 13.59 -11.57 5.51
C VAL A 272 13.53 -10.04 5.63
N LYS A 273 12.35 -9.51 5.94
CA LYS A 273 12.13 -8.08 6.13
C LYS A 273 12.82 -7.53 7.36
N GLU A 274 12.68 -8.20 8.49
CA GLU A 274 13.38 -7.84 9.74
C GLU A 274 14.89 -7.86 9.54
N ALA A 275 15.46 -8.87 8.86
CA ALA A 275 16.90 -8.93 8.58
C ALA A 275 17.38 -7.77 7.70
N LEU A 276 16.62 -7.41 6.67
CA LEU A 276 16.91 -6.24 5.83
C LEU A 276 16.84 -4.93 6.62
N ASN A 277 15.74 -4.70 7.35
CA ASN A 277 15.58 -3.50 8.18
C ASN A 277 16.66 -3.41 9.27
N THR A 278 17.11 -4.54 9.83
CA THR A 278 18.20 -4.56 10.81
C THR A 278 19.51 -4.09 10.18
N LYS A 279 19.81 -4.48 8.94
CA LYS A 279 20.98 -3.99 8.20
C LYS A 279 20.89 -2.49 7.84
N GLU A 280 19.69 -1.95 7.71
CA GLU A 280 19.48 -0.51 7.50
C GLU A 280 19.81 0.31 8.76
N VAL A 281 19.57 -0.26 9.95
CA VAL A 281 19.76 0.43 11.24
C VAL A 281 21.12 0.15 11.89
N CYS A 282 21.63 -1.08 11.78
CA CYS A 282 22.89 -1.52 12.42
C CYS A 282 24.02 -1.67 11.41
N HIS A 283 25.19 -1.09 11.70
CA HIS A 283 26.33 -1.07 10.77
C HIS A 283 27.15 -2.38 10.85
N LYS A 284 27.50 -2.98 9.69
CA LYS A 284 28.32 -4.21 9.58
C LYS A 284 27.78 -5.42 10.37
N ILE A 285 26.46 -5.58 10.43
CA ILE A 285 25.81 -6.68 11.14
C ILE A 285 25.74 -7.98 10.31
N VAL A 286 26.01 -9.12 10.96
CA VAL A 286 25.78 -10.47 10.41
C VAL A 286 24.33 -10.87 10.63
N THR A 287 23.62 -11.26 9.57
CA THR A 287 22.22 -11.69 9.64
C THR A 287 22.04 -13.07 9.02
N ASP A 288 21.69 -14.05 9.84
CA ASP A 288 21.53 -15.45 9.43
C ASP A 288 20.08 -15.92 9.62
N ILE A 289 19.46 -16.48 8.59
CA ILE A 289 18.09 -17.00 8.64
C ILE A 289 18.14 -18.53 8.52
N TYR A 290 17.76 -19.21 9.60
CA TYR A 290 17.71 -20.67 9.71
C TYR A 290 16.32 -21.20 9.32
N PHE A 291 16.24 -22.02 8.28
CA PHE A 291 14.95 -22.47 7.72
C PHE A 291 14.94 -23.94 7.28
N LEU A 292 13.73 -24.51 7.18
CA LEU A 292 13.50 -25.82 6.55
C LEU A 292 13.19 -25.67 5.06
N ASP A 293 12.11 -24.94 4.75
CA ASP A 293 11.76 -24.50 3.39
C ASP A 293 11.33 -23.04 3.45
N LEU A 294 11.97 -22.19 2.65
CA LEU A 294 11.62 -20.77 2.59
C LEU A 294 10.42 -20.55 1.66
N ARG A 295 9.36 -19.92 2.17
CA ARG A 295 8.08 -19.79 1.47
C ARG A 295 7.82 -18.38 0.93
N ALA A 296 8.73 -17.90 0.09
CA ALA A 296 8.64 -16.62 -0.60
C ALA A 296 7.68 -16.68 -1.82
N HIS A 297 6.41 -16.97 -1.58
CA HIS A 297 5.46 -17.36 -2.62
C HIS A 297 4.59 -16.22 -3.17
N GLN A 298 4.32 -15.16 -2.40
CA GLN A 298 3.44 -14.07 -2.83
C GLN A 298 4.09 -13.22 -3.94
N LYS A 299 3.27 -12.45 -4.67
CA LYS A 299 3.76 -11.48 -5.69
C LYS A 299 4.87 -10.60 -5.09
N GLY A 300 5.97 -10.47 -5.82
CA GLY A 300 7.19 -9.75 -5.41
C GLY A 300 8.04 -10.42 -4.31
N SER A 301 7.58 -11.50 -3.65
CA SER A 301 8.30 -12.08 -2.51
C SER A 301 9.56 -12.84 -2.91
N GLU A 302 9.59 -13.52 -4.05
CA GLU A 302 10.79 -14.21 -4.53
C GLU A 302 11.90 -13.19 -4.86
N ILE A 303 11.56 -12.13 -5.59
CA ILE A 303 12.48 -11.01 -5.89
C ILE A 303 13.00 -10.41 -4.59
N TYR A 304 12.12 -10.15 -3.63
CA TYR A 304 12.50 -9.61 -2.32
C TYR A 304 13.48 -10.53 -1.57
N TYR A 305 13.27 -11.85 -1.64
CA TYR A 305 14.20 -12.85 -1.11
C TYR A 305 15.56 -12.80 -1.82
N GLN A 306 15.60 -12.74 -3.15
CA GLN A 306 16.85 -12.65 -3.90
C GLN A 306 17.60 -11.35 -3.60
N LYS A 307 16.89 -10.22 -3.48
CA LYS A 307 17.45 -8.94 -3.05
C LYS A 307 18.08 -9.05 -1.66
N ALA A 308 17.41 -9.69 -0.70
CA ALA A 308 17.98 -9.91 0.63
C ALA A 308 19.26 -10.74 0.60
N LYS A 309 19.30 -11.80 -0.23
CA LYS A 309 20.50 -12.61 -0.44
C LYS A 309 21.65 -11.78 -1.04
N ALA A 310 21.36 -10.93 -2.04
CA ALA A 310 22.34 -10.05 -2.67
C ALA A 310 22.90 -8.99 -1.69
N LEU A 311 22.08 -8.52 -0.74
CA LEU A 311 22.49 -7.60 0.34
C LEU A 311 23.18 -8.30 1.53
N GLY A 312 23.57 -9.56 1.37
CA GLY A 312 24.36 -10.31 2.35
C GLY A 312 23.58 -10.83 3.55
N VAL A 313 22.28 -11.12 3.38
CA VAL A 313 21.53 -11.94 4.35
C VAL A 313 21.82 -13.42 4.05
N ASN A 314 22.31 -14.16 5.05
CA ASN A 314 22.66 -15.57 4.90
C ASN A 314 21.44 -16.45 5.11
N PHE A 315 21.21 -17.41 4.21
CA PHE A 315 20.11 -18.36 4.29
C PHE A 315 20.62 -19.76 4.55
N ILE A 316 20.38 -20.28 5.76
CA ILE A 316 20.91 -21.54 6.24
C ILE A 316 19.79 -22.58 6.32
N ARG A 317 19.83 -23.56 5.43
CA ARG A 317 18.86 -24.66 5.44
C ARG A 317 19.27 -25.72 6.46
N SER A 318 18.54 -25.79 7.57
CA SER A 318 18.88 -26.66 8.71
C SER A 318 17.73 -26.81 9.69
N ARG A 319 17.79 -27.84 10.54
CA ARG A 319 16.90 -28.02 11.68
C ARG A 319 17.61 -27.60 12.96
N ILE A 320 17.00 -26.71 13.74
CA ILE A 320 17.55 -26.28 15.04
C ILE A 320 17.47 -27.41 16.06
N CYS A 321 18.54 -27.60 16.83
CA CYS A 321 18.65 -28.58 17.90
C CYS A 321 18.38 -27.93 19.26
N SER A 322 19.19 -26.94 19.65
CA SER A 322 19.10 -26.22 20.91
C SER A 322 19.67 -24.80 20.82
N LEU A 323 19.25 -23.95 21.74
CA LEU A 323 19.88 -22.69 22.09
C LEU A 323 20.40 -22.78 23.53
N ASP A 324 21.66 -22.42 23.73
CA ASP A 324 22.35 -22.51 25.00
C ASP A 324 23.09 -21.20 25.31
N TRP A 325 23.44 -20.96 26.57
CA TRP A 325 24.19 -19.77 26.98
C TRP A 325 25.65 -19.85 26.51
N ALA A 326 26.20 -18.75 26.03
CA ALA A 326 27.60 -18.61 25.66
C ALA A 326 28.26 -17.40 26.36
N PRO A 327 29.60 -17.40 26.55
CA PRO A 327 30.33 -16.29 27.17
C PRO A 327 30.03 -14.92 26.53
N GLY A 328 29.97 -13.87 27.36
CA GLY A 328 29.68 -12.50 26.91
C GLY A 328 28.19 -12.22 26.65
N ASP A 329 27.31 -12.93 27.36
CA ASP A 329 25.85 -12.90 27.19
C ASP A 329 25.42 -13.22 25.76
N LYS A 330 26.19 -14.06 25.04
CA LYS A 330 25.86 -14.53 23.70
C LYS A 330 25.01 -15.79 23.77
N ILE A 331 24.42 -16.17 22.65
CA ILE A 331 23.62 -17.39 22.50
C ILE A 331 24.37 -18.35 21.58
N GLU A 332 24.68 -19.55 22.06
CA GLU A 332 25.14 -20.67 21.23
C GLU A 332 23.93 -21.31 20.53
N LEU A 333 23.92 -21.32 19.21
CA LEU A 333 22.91 -21.96 18.38
C LEU A 333 23.47 -23.22 17.73
N ARG A 334 22.88 -24.37 18.06
CA ARG A 334 23.22 -25.68 17.47
C ARG A 334 22.18 -26.07 16.42
N ALA A 335 22.63 -26.35 15.20
CA ALA A 335 21.75 -26.71 14.08
C ALA A 335 22.29 -27.89 13.28
N ARG A 336 21.39 -28.73 12.78
CA ARG A 336 21.70 -29.86 11.90
C ARG A 336 21.44 -29.50 10.43
N ARG A 337 22.47 -29.56 9.59
CA ARG A 337 22.38 -29.34 8.14
C ARG A 337 21.71 -30.51 7.42
N ILE A 338 21.36 -30.29 6.16
CA ILE A 338 21.03 -31.37 5.22
C ILE A 338 22.32 -32.18 5.00
N GLY A 339 22.25 -33.51 5.16
CA GLY A 339 23.42 -34.40 5.23
C GLY A 339 23.79 -34.86 6.65
N GLY A 340 23.22 -34.24 7.69
CA GLY A 340 23.32 -34.72 9.07
C GLY A 340 24.44 -34.11 9.91
N THR A 341 25.33 -33.28 9.32
CA THR A 341 26.34 -32.54 10.07
C THR A 341 25.70 -31.56 11.06
N VAL A 342 26.22 -31.50 12.28
CA VAL A 342 25.78 -30.58 13.32
C VAL A 342 26.81 -29.45 13.42
N GLU A 343 26.34 -28.21 13.28
CA GLU A 343 27.16 -27.01 13.40
C GLU A 343 26.71 -26.22 14.64
N SER A 344 27.67 -25.57 15.29
CA SER A 344 27.43 -24.62 16.37
C SER A 344 27.95 -23.24 15.97
N ARG A 345 27.17 -22.20 16.23
CA ARG A 345 27.55 -20.79 16.00
C ARG A 345 27.04 -19.92 17.14
N THR A 346 27.79 -18.88 17.51
CA THR A 346 27.38 -17.92 18.55
C THR A 346 26.79 -16.67 17.94
N TYR A 347 25.75 -16.13 18.57
CA TYR A 347 25.05 -14.91 18.15
C TYR A 347 24.84 -13.96 19.32
N ASP A 348 24.80 -12.66 19.05
CA ASP A 348 24.47 -11.64 20.06
C ASP A 348 22.97 -11.58 20.34
N LEU A 349 22.14 -11.86 19.33
CA LEU A 349 20.69 -11.86 19.43
C LEU A 349 20.09 -12.99 18.59
N VAL A 350 19.06 -13.66 19.11
CA VAL A 350 18.29 -14.67 18.37
C VAL A 350 16.82 -14.29 18.33
N VAL A 351 16.24 -14.29 17.14
CA VAL A 351 14.85 -13.96 16.87
C VAL A 351 14.06 -15.23 16.51
N LEU A 352 13.08 -15.57 17.32
CA LEU A 352 12.15 -16.67 17.08
C LEU A 352 11.02 -16.18 16.17
N ALA A 353 10.97 -16.67 14.93
CA ALA A 353 9.90 -16.35 13.99
C ALA A 353 8.63 -17.16 14.34
N THR A 354 7.87 -16.63 15.30
CA THR A 354 6.70 -17.29 15.87
C THR A 354 5.56 -17.42 14.86
N GLY A 355 4.92 -18.58 14.87
CA GLY A 355 3.75 -18.88 14.06
C GLY A 355 2.48 -18.19 14.54
N ARG A 356 1.42 -18.29 13.74
CA ARG A 356 0.07 -17.86 14.06
C ARG A 356 -0.64 -18.90 14.91
N SER A 357 -1.37 -18.44 15.93
CA SER A 357 -2.26 -19.23 16.76
C SER A 357 -3.71 -18.83 16.49
N PRO A 358 -4.60 -19.79 16.23
CA PRO A 358 -6.01 -19.49 16.04
C PRO A 358 -6.61 -18.84 17.30
N SER A 359 -7.56 -17.92 17.09
CA SER A 359 -8.36 -17.35 18.16
C SER A 359 -9.59 -18.22 18.41
N GLN A 360 -9.74 -18.77 19.62
CA GLN A 360 -10.90 -19.57 20.03
C GLN A 360 -11.85 -18.83 20.98
N THR A 361 -11.73 -17.50 21.06
CA THR A 361 -12.47 -16.66 22.02
C THR A 361 -14.00 -16.82 21.92
N LEU A 362 -14.53 -17.15 20.74
CA LEU A 362 -15.98 -17.31 20.53
C LEU A 362 -16.50 -18.72 20.83
N LYS A 363 -15.62 -19.68 21.15
CA LYS A 363 -15.97 -21.10 21.29
C LYS A 363 -17.00 -21.35 22.40
N GLN A 364 -16.99 -20.54 23.45
CA GLN A 364 -17.88 -20.71 24.61
C GLN A 364 -19.25 -20.02 24.45
N PHE A 365 -19.47 -19.23 23.40
CA PHE A 365 -20.62 -18.34 23.26
C PHE A 365 -21.59 -18.72 22.14
N LEU A 366 -21.38 -19.87 21.52
CA LEU A 366 -22.18 -20.37 20.41
C LEU A 366 -22.79 -21.70 20.81
N GLU A 367 -24.00 -21.95 20.32
CA GLU A 367 -24.72 -23.20 20.58
C GLU A 367 -24.10 -24.40 19.85
N GLN A 368 -23.44 -24.16 18.71
CA GLN A 368 -22.80 -25.20 17.87
C GLN A 368 -21.32 -24.87 17.57
N PRO A 369 -20.45 -24.74 18.59
CA PRO A 369 -19.08 -24.30 18.40
C PRO A 369 -18.27 -25.27 17.53
N GLN A 370 -18.59 -26.57 17.56
CA GLN A 370 -17.98 -27.60 16.73
C GLN A 370 -18.18 -27.41 15.22
N LYS A 371 -19.19 -26.66 14.78
CA LYS A 371 -19.39 -26.34 13.35
C LYS A 371 -18.66 -25.07 12.91
N LEU A 372 -18.33 -24.20 13.86
CA LEU A 372 -17.69 -22.92 13.53
C LEU A 372 -16.17 -23.06 13.39
N TYR A 373 -15.53 -24.01 14.06
CA TYR A 373 -14.08 -24.19 14.00
C TYR A 373 -13.68 -25.42 13.17
N ASP A 374 -12.58 -25.32 12.44
CA ASP A 374 -11.95 -26.44 11.76
C ASP A 374 -11.07 -27.28 12.71
N ASP A 375 -10.51 -28.39 12.20
CA ASP A 375 -9.66 -29.30 12.95
C ASP A 375 -8.38 -28.64 13.51
N PHE A 376 -8.01 -27.46 13.00
CA PHE A 376 -6.86 -26.69 13.44
C PHE A 376 -7.22 -25.57 14.40
N GLY A 377 -8.52 -25.36 14.67
CA GLY A 377 -9.05 -24.34 15.54
C GLY A 377 -9.27 -22.97 14.88
N PHE A 378 -9.11 -22.84 13.56
CA PHE A 378 -9.49 -21.63 12.81
C PHE A 378 -10.98 -21.65 12.48
N ILE A 379 -11.56 -20.52 12.06
CA ILE A 379 -12.95 -20.47 11.63
C ILE A 379 -13.13 -21.31 10.35
N ALA A 380 -14.03 -22.28 10.42
CA ALA A 380 -14.41 -23.17 9.34
C ALA A 380 -15.05 -22.38 8.19
N THR A 381 -14.74 -22.81 6.97
CA THR A 381 -15.12 -22.13 5.72
C THR A 381 -15.86 -23.06 4.79
N LYS A 382 -16.78 -22.52 3.99
CA LYS A 382 -17.65 -23.30 3.08
C LYS A 382 -17.07 -23.39 1.67
N GLY A 383 -16.60 -24.58 1.29
CA GLY A 383 -16.10 -24.84 -0.07
C GLY A 383 -14.90 -23.96 -0.44
N GLU A 384 -14.94 -23.38 -1.64
CA GLU A 384 -13.91 -22.45 -2.16
C GLU A 384 -14.14 -20.98 -1.75
N GLU A 385 -15.32 -20.64 -1.20
CA GLU A 385 -15.63 -19.29 -0.72
C GLU A 385 -15.18 -19.14 0.74
N THR A 386 -13.89 -18.87 0.94
CA THR A 386 -13.24 -18.84 2.28
C THR A 386 -13.74 -17.76 3.23
N PHE A 387 -14.61 -16.87 2.75
CA PHE A 387 -15.23 -15.80 3.52
C PHE A 387 -16.65 -16.16 4.02
N LYS A 388 -17.20 -17.33 3.61
CA LYS A 388 -18.48 -17.85 4.10
C LYS A 388 -18.26 -18.97 5.11
N THR A 389 -19.01 -18.95 6.21
CA THR A 389 -19.00 -20.06 7.17
C THR A 389 -20.09 -21.09 6.83
N PRO A 390 -20.03 -22.31 7.42
CA PRO A 390 -21.13 -23.26 7.34
C PRO A 390 -22.44 -22.78 7.96
N ILE A 391 -22.39 -21.75 8.84
CA ILE A 391 -23.54 -21.20 9.54
C ILE A 391 -24.08 -20.00 8.75
N GLY A 392 -25.33 -20.06 8.31
CA GLY A 392 -25.97 -18.97 7.57
C GLY A 392 -25.99 -17.66 8.36
N GLY A 393 -25.77 -16.53 7.68
CA GLY A 393 -25.70 -15.20 8.31
C GLY A 393 -24.38 -14.87 9.02
N ILE A 394 -23.48 -15.86 9.18
CA ILE A 394 -22.13 -15.66 9.74
C ILE A 394 -21.07 -15.78 8.62
N TYR A 395 -20.24 -14.75 8.53
CA TYR A 395 -19.12 -14.62 7.59
C TYR A 395 -17.82 -14.53 8.38
N ALA A 396 -16.68 -14.76 7.73
CA ALA A 396 -15.37 -14.65 8.38
C ALA A 396 -14.32 -14.12 7.41
N CYS A 397 -13.28 -13.45 7.90
CA CYS A 397 -12.23 -12.91 7.04
C CYS A 397 -10.88 -12.75 7.72
N GLY A 398 -9.83 -12.79 6.90
CA GLY A 398 -8.46 -12.56 7.33
C GLY A 398 -7.88 -13.76 8.07
N SER A 399 -7.02 -13.49 9.04
CA SER A 399 -6.30 -14.56 9.74
C SER A 399 -7.18 -15.40 10.68
N SER A 400 -8.47 -15.09 10.84
CA SER A 400 -9.41 -15.90 11.62
C SER A 400 -9.71 -17.24 10.94
N THR A 401 -9.68 -17.31 9.60
CA THR A 401 -10.00 -18.52 8.82
C THR A 401 -8.78 -19.36 8.44
N SER A 402 -7.58 -18.77 8.43
CA SER A 402 -6.28 -19.46 8.32
C SER A 402 -5.11 -18.46 8.42
N PRO A 403 -3.86 -18.88 8.64
CA PRO A 403 -2.71 -17.96 8.59
C PRO A 403 -2.56 -17.31 7.22
N LYS A 404 -2.55 -15.98 7.17
CA LYS A 404 -2.49 -15.19 5.93
C LYS A 404 -1.68 -13.91 6.07
N SER A 405 -1.26 -13.38 4.93
CA SER A 405 -0.68 -12.05 4.80
C SER A 405 -1.72 -10.92 4.74
N ILE A 406 -1.23 -9.69 4.83
CA ILE A 406 -2.05 -8.47 4.74
C ILE A 406 -2.86 -8.39 3.42
N PRO A 407 -2.28 -8.57 2.21
CA PRO A 407 -3.05 -8.49 0.97
C PRO A 407 -4.22 -9.46 0.94
N HIS A 408 -3.99 -10.72 1.34
CA HIS A 408 -5.02 -11.74 1.35
C HIS A 408 -6.09 -11.44 2.43
N SER A 409 -5.68 -10.88 3.57
CA SER A 409 -6.61 -10.44 4.61
C SER A 409 -7.49 -9.27 4.18
N VAL A 410 -6.95 -8.31 3.42
CA VAL A 410 -7.70 -7.21 2.82
C VAL A 410 -8.68 -7.74 1.77
N ILE A 411 -8.24 -8.66 0.89
CA ILE A 411 -9.10 -9.32 -0.09
C ILE A 411 -10.26 -10.03 0.60
N GLU A 412 -10.01 -10.88 1.60
CA GLU A 412 -11.07 -11.59 2.32
C GLU A 412 -12.00 -10.63 3.09
N GLY A 413 -11.48 -9.51 3.61
CA GLY A 413 -12.30 -8.47 4.24
C GLY A 413 -13.34 -7.90 3.28
N SER A 414 -12.89 -7.50 2.08
CA SER A 414 -13.78 -7.07 1.00
C SER A 414 -14.68 -8.20 0.49
N ALA A 415 -14.19 -9.44 0.44
CA ALA A 415 -14.96 -10.59 -0.01
C ALA A 415 -16.13 -10.91 0.94
N ALA A 416 -15.90 -10.82 2.26
CA ALA A 416 -16.94 -10.96 3.27
C ALA A 416 -17.97 -9.84 3.18
N ALA A 417 -17.53 -8.59 2.97
CA ALA A 417 -18.42 -7.47 2.72
C ALA A 417 -19.29 -7.71 1.47
N GLY A 418 -18.71 -8.16 0.36
CA GLY A 418 -19.44 -8.51 -0.86
C GLY A 418 -20.50 -9.59 -0.63
N ALA A 419 -20.17 -10.62 0.16
CA ALA A 419 -21.12 -11.68 0.51
C ALA A 419 -22.30 -11.16 1.35
N VAL A 420 -22.02 -10.26 2.30
CA VAL A 420 -23.06 -9.60 3.09
C VAL A 420 -23.93 -8.72 2.19
N ILE A 421 -23.33 -7.88 1.34
CA ILE A 421 -24.07 -6.98 0.42
C ILE A 421 -25.02 -7.79 -0.49
N ILE A 422 -24.54 -8.89 -1.08
CA ILE A 422 -25.36 -9.80 -1.90
C ILE A 422 -26.52 -10.41 -1.12
N ASN A 423 -26.31 -10.77 0.15
CA ASN A 423 -27.38 -11.33 0.97
C ASN A 423 -28.39 -10.27 1.44
N MET A 424 -27.96 -9.01 1.52
CA MET A 424 -28.78 -7.88 1.99
C MET A 424 -29.54 -7.17 0.88
N SER A 425 -29.12 -7.29 -0.39
CA SER A 425 -29.76 -6.63 -1.53
C SER A 425 -31.24 -7.03 -1.74
N HIS A 426 -31.68 -8.15 -1.16
CA HIS A 426 -33.08 -8.59 -1.17
C HIS A 426 -33.92 -8.06 0.00
N LYS A 427 -33.31 -7.36 0.97
CA LYS A 427 -33.93 -7.03 2.28
C LYS A 427 -33.92 -5.55 2.66
N SER A 428 -33.29 -4.66 1.88
CA SER A 428 -33.14 -3.24 2.26
C SER A 428 -34.10 -2.32 1.51
N ASP A 429 -35.01 -1.68 2.23
CA ASP A 429 -35.50 -0.35 1.89
C ASP A 429 -34.32 0.63 2.06
N ASN A 430 -33.80 1.13 0.94
CA ASN A 430 -32.69 2.06 0.95
C ASN A 430 -33.13 3.40 1.55
N SER A 431 -32.79 3.65 2.81
CA SER A 431 -32.81 5.02 3.36
C SER A 431 -31.80 5.83 2.57
N LYS A 432 -32.29 6.63 1.62
CA LYS A 432 -31.48 7.55 0.82
C LYS A 432 -30.86 8.58 1.76
N TYR A 433 -29.54 8.55 1.87
CA TYR A 433 -28.82 9.70 2.43
C TYR A 433 -28.83 10.79 1.36
N GLU A 434 -29.68 11.80 1.55
CA GLU A 434 -29.74 12.96 0.66
C GLU A 434 -28.42 13.73 0.76
N HIS A 435 -27.64 13.71 -0.32
CA HIS A 435 -26.55 14.67 -0.48
C HIS A 435 -27.17 16.07 -0.63
N PRO A 436 -26.71 17.06 0.15
CA PRO A 436 -27.25 18.41 0.05
C PRO A 436 -27.09 18.95 -1.37
N SER A 437 -28.16 19.60 -1.83
CA SER A 437 -28.36 20.13 -3.18
C SER A 437 -27.20 21.01 -3.67
N THR A 438 -27.06 21.02 -5.00
CA THR A 438 -26.09 21.78 -5.79
C THR A 438 -25.75 23.16 -5.24
N LEU A 439 -24.44 23.36 -5.02
CA LEU A 439 -23.80 24.60 -4.59
C LEU A 439 -24.00 25.74 -5.61
N ASN A 440 -24.65 26.82 -5.19
CA ASN A 440 -24.74 28.08 -5.95
C ASN A 440 -23.59 29.02 -5.52
N CYS A 441 -22.35 28.67 -5.88
CA CYS A 441 -21.18 29.52 -5.58
C CYS A 441 -21.07 30.66 -6.63
N SER A 442 -21.57 31.85 -6.29
CA SER A 442 -21.38 33.04 -7.13
C SER A 442 -19.91 33.46 -7.16
N GLN A 443 -19.29 33.43 -8.35
CA GLN A 443 -17.86 33.70 -8.58
C GLN A 443 -17.45 35.20 -8.49
N LYS A 444 -18.32 36.10 -8.01
CA LYS A 444 -18.13 37.55 -8.17
C LYS A 444 -18.02 38.37 -6.87
N SER A 445 -18.11 37.76 -5.69
CA SER A 445 -17.95 38.50 -4.43
C SER A 445 -16.48 38.59 -4.00
N PRO A 446 -16.00 39.75 -3.49
CA PRO A 446 -14.65 39.90 -2.95
C PRO A 446 -14.38 38.89 -1.82
N ALA A 447 -13.11 38.51 -1.62
CA ALA A 447 -12.73 37.54 -0.60
C ALA A 447 -12.97 38.13 0.81
N LYS A 448 -13.87 37.51 1.57
CA LYS A 448 -14.16 37.82 2.96
C LYS A 448 -13.63 36.68 3.82
N ILE A 449 -12.47 36.89 4.43
CA ILE A 449 -11.69 35.84 5.09
C ILE A 449 -12.03 35.81 6.59
N GLY A 450 -12.37 34.61 7.09
CA GLY A 450 -12.51 34.34 8.52
C GLY A 450 -11.36 33.48 9.03
N VAL A 451 -10.68 33.93 10.07
CA VAL A 451 -9.54 33.23 10.69
C VAL A 451 -9.92 32.71 12.07
N PHE A 452 -9.87 31.39 12.28
CA PHE A 452 -10.19 30.76 13.57
C PHE A 452 -8.92 30.15 14.17
N ILE A 453 -8.49 30.66 15.33
CA ILE A 453 -7.25 30.25 16.01
C ILE A 453 -7.60 29.30 17.16
N CYS A 454 -7.06 28.09 17.14
CA CYS A 454 -7.33 27.08 18.15
C CYS A 454 -6.35 27.18 19.32
N LYS A 455 -6.84 27.16 20.58
CA LYS A 455 -6.00 27.01 21.78
C LYS A 455 -5.52 25.58 21.97
N CYS A 456 -6.33 24.61 21.53
CA CYS A 456 -6.09 23.18 21.64
C CYS A 456 -5.82 22.75 23.09
N GLY A 457 -6.52 23.34 24.07
CA GLY A 457 -6.42 23.01 25.49
C GLY A 457 -5.00 23.11 26.03
N GLY A 458 -4.31 24.19 25.71
CA GLY A 458 -2.92 24.44 26.11
C GLY A 458 -1.85 23.87 25.20
N ASN A 459 -2.19 23.03 24.20
CA ASN A 459 -1.17 22.50 23.28
C ASN A 459 -0.64 23.56 22.30
N ILE A 460 -1.42 24.60 22.03
CA ILE A 460 -0.99 25.75 21.24
C ILE A 460 -0.82 26.94 22.18
N SER A 461 -1.84 27.25 22.99
CA SER A 461 -1.85 28.46 23.83
C SER A 461 -0.79 28.51 24.94
N ASP A 462 -0.23 27.37 25.38
CA ASP A 462 0.84 27.38 26.40
C ASP A 462 2.23 27.59 25.77
N HIS A 463 2.32 27.56 24.44
CA HIS A 463 3.58 27.68 23.68
C HIS A 463 3.59 28.89 22.72
N LEU A 464 2.41 29.35 22.28
CA LEU A 464 2.25 30.47 21.37
C LEU A 464 1.25 31.48 21.94
N PRO A 465 1.54 32.80 21.85
CA PRO A 465 0.62 33.84 22.31
C PRO A 465 -0.53 34.02 21.32
N VAL A 466 -1.60 33.26 21.49
CA VAL A 466 -2.74 33.21 20.55
C VAL A 466 -3.47 34.56 20.40
N GLU A 467 -3.46 35.41 21.43
CA GLU A 467 -3.98 36.77 21.37
C GLU A 467 -3.13 37.66 20.45
N SER A 468 -1.80 37.53 20.48
CA SER A 468 -0.90 38.21 19.53
C SER A 468 -1.17 37.75 18.09
N LEU A 469 -1.36 36.45 17.89
CA LEU A 469 -1.71 35.89 16.57
C LEU A 469 -3.06 36.41 16.06
N LYS A 470 -4.06 36.58 16.94
CA LYS A 470 -5.36 37.17 16.59
C LYS A 470 -5.20 38.61 16.13
N GLN A 471 -4.47 39.44 16.89
CA GLN A 471 -4.25 40.85 16.53
C GLN A 471 -3.49 40.96 15.20
N ALA A 472 -2.43 40.17 15.02
CA ALA A 472 -1.68 40.13 13.77
C ALA A 472 -2.56 39.70 12.58
N SER A 473 -3.48 38.74 12.78
CA SER A 473 -4.37 38.26 11.73
C SER A 473 -5.42 39.31 11.31
N LEU A 474 -5.93 40.10 12.25
CA LEU A 474 -6.91 41.16 11.98
C LEU A 474 -6.34 42.34 11.17
N LEU A 475 -5.02 42.54 11.23
CA LEU A 475 -4.34 43.60 10.45
C LEU A 475 -4.10 43.21 8.99
N LEU A 476 -4.32 41.95 8.62
CA LEU A 476 -4.09 41.46 7.27
C LEU A 476 -5.26 41.80 6.34
N ASP A 477 -4.91 42.25 5.14
CA ASP A 477 -5.88 42.63 4.11
C ASP A 477 -6.89 41.50 3.80
N GLY A 478 -8.18 41.84 3.73
CA GLY A 478 -9.27 40.92 3.46
C GLY A 478 -9.74 40.03 4.63
N VAL A 479 -9.13 40.13 5.82
CA VAL A 479 -9.60 39.44 7.04
C VAL A 479 -10.71 40.24 7.71
N GLU A 480 -11.94 39.70 7.64
CA GLU A 480 -13.15 40.34 8.19
C GLU A 480 -13.45 39.90 9.63
N HIS A 481 -13.02 38.69 10.00
CA HIS A 481 -13.27 38.11 11.31
C HIS A 481 -12.07 37.29 11.76
N CYS A 482 -11.65 37.47 13.01
CA CYS A 482 -10.71 36.56 13.65
C CYS A 482 -11.17 36.22 15.06
N GLU A 483 -11.22 34.93 15.38
CA GLU A 483 -11.73 34.44 16.65
C GLU A 483 -10.87 33.32 17.22
N ILE A 484 -10.70 33.33 18.53
CA ILE A 484 -9.96 32.29 19.25
C ILE A 484 -10.97 31.31 19.81
N VAL A 485 -10.78 30.03 19.51
CA VAL A 485 -11.64 28.93 19.93
C VAL A 485 -10.85 27.95 20.79
N GLU A 486 -11.48 27.38 21.81
CA GLU A 486 -10.81 26.46 22.73
C GLU A 486 -10.35 25.18 22.01
N PHE A 487 -11.29 24.53 21.31
CA PHE A 487 -11.06 23.32 20.51
C PHE A 487 -11.78 23.45 19.16
N ALA A 488 -11.10 23.93 18.12
CA ALA A 488 -11.72 24.16 16.81
C ALA A 488 -12.45 22.92 16.23
N CYS A 489 -11.99 21.71 16.55
CA CYS A 489 -12.60 20.47 16.09
C CYS A 489 -13.81 19.99 16.92
N SER A 490 -14.15 20.64 18.03
CA SER A 490 -15.29 20.23 18.85
C SER A 490 -16.62 20.56 18.15
N LYS A 491 -17.68 19.80 18.46
CA LYS A 491 -19.02 20.05 17.90
C LYS A 491 -19.53 21.45 18.20
N ASP A 492 -19.22 21.96 19.39
CA ASP A 492 -19.62 23.30 19.82
C ASP A 492 -18.87 24.37 19.01
N ALA A 493 -17.55 24.24 18.85
CA ALA A 493 -16.76 25.17 18.06
C ALA A 493 -17.13 25.13 16.57
N LEU A 494 -17.40 23.95 16.00
CA LEU A 494 -17.88 23.82 14.62
C LEU A 494 -19.23 24.53 14.44
N SER A 495 -20.10 24.54 15.46
CA SER A 495 -21.36 25.27 15.41
C SER A 495 -21.13 26.78 15.43
N ILE A 496 -20.22 27.26 16.28
CA ILE A 496 -19.79 28.67 16.33
C ILE A 496 -19.20 29.11 14.98
N ILE A 497 -18.28 28.32 14.42
CA ILE A 497 -17.67 28.61 13.11
C ILE A 497 -18.75 28.73 12.04
N LYS A 498 -19.71 27.78 11.99
CA LYS A 498 -20.83 27.82 11.03
C LYS A 498 -21.69 29.07 11.20
N GLU A 499 -21.97 29.46 12.43
CA GLU A 499 -22.77 30.65 12.75
C GLU A 499 -22.04 31.92 12.29
N GLN A 500 -20.75 32.07 12.60
CA GLN A 500 -19.97 33.24 12.18
C GLN A 500 -19.83 33.32 10.66
N ILE A 501 -19.67 32.18 9.97
CA ILE A 501 -19.66 32.13 8.51
C ILE A 501 -20.94 32.73 7.93
N LYS A 502 -22.11 32.37 8.47
CA LYS A 502 -23.39 32.93 8.03
C LYS A 502 -23.54 34.40 8.40
N ASN A 503 -23.32 34.74 9.68
CA ASN A 503 -23.57 36.08 10.22
C ASN A 503 -22.70 37.16 9.58
N LYS A 504 -21.44 36.84 9.28
CA LYS A 504 -20.47 37.77 8.69
C LYS A 504 -20.36 37.64 7.17
N GLY A 505 -21.07 36.67 6.56
CA GLY A 505 -21.02 36.40 5.12
C GLY A 505 -19.61 36.01 4.64
N LEU A 506 -18.90 35.21 5.44
CA LEU A 506 -17.54 34.77 5.13
C LEU A 506 -17.56 33.78 3.97
N ASN A 507 -16.63 33.94 3.03
CA ASN A 507 -16.55 33.09 1.84
C ASN A 507 -15.16 32.45 1.65
N ARG A 508 -14.22 32.73 2.55
CA ARG A 508 -12.90 32.09 2.67
C ARG A 508 -12.58 31.85 4.14
N ILE A 509 -12.10 30.66 4.48
CA ILE A 509 -11.90 30.26 5.87
C ILE A 509 -10.46 29.79 6.09
N VAL A 510 -9.81 30.28 7.13
CA VAL A 510 -8.52 29.78 7.60
C VAL A 510 -8.67 29.28 9.02
N VAL A 511 -8.27 28.03 9.27
CA VAL A 511 -8.25 27.47 10.62
C VAL A 511 -6.80 27.27 11.06
N ALA A 512 -6.32 28.07 12.00
CA ALA A 512 -4.99 27.96 12.58
C ALA A 512 -5.01 26.99 13.76
N ALA A 513 -4.61 25.74 13.52
CA ALA A 513 -4.76 24.66 14.49
C ALA A 513 -3.71 23.55 14.30
N CYS A 514 -4.19 22.30 14.15
CA CYS A 514 -3.39 21.10 13.99
C CYS A 514 -3.10 20.79 12.51
N SER A 515 -2.71 19.54 12.22
CA SER A 515 -2.41 19.13 10.85
C SER A 515 -3.65 19.06 9.95
N PRO A 516 -3.58 19.55 8.71
CA PRO A 516 -4.62 19.32 7.71
C PRO A 516 -4.91 17.84 7.46
N HIS A 517 -3.93 16.93 7.60
CA HIS A 517 -4.17 15.49 7.46
C HIS A 517 -5.13 14.91 8.49
N THR A 518 -5.30 15.61 9.63
CA THR A 518 -6.17 15.13 10.70
C THR A 518 -7.59 15.70 10.64
N HIS A 519 -7.73 17.00 10.32
CA HIS A 519 -9.02 17.69 10.49
C HIS A 519 -9.46 18.57 9.31
N GLU A 520 -8.67 18.70 8.22
CA GLU A 520 -9.08 19.54 7.07
C GLU A 520 -10.37 19.02 6.46
N ALA A 521 -10.47 17.70 6.27
CA ALA A 521 -11.70 17.03 5.83
C ALA A 521 -12.88 17.31 6.76
N THR A 522 -12.67 17.28 8.09
CA THR A 522 -13.72 17.60 9.07
C THR A 522 -14.28 19.01 8.87
N PHE A 523 -13.40 20.00 8.65
CA PHE A 523 -13.85 21.36 8.40
C PHE A 523 -14.47 21.53 7.01
N GLN A 524 -13.96 20.84 5.99
CA GLN A 524 -14.56 20.79 4.66
C GLN A 524 -16.00 20.25 4.73
N GLU A 525 -16.23 19.13 5.42
CA GLU A 525 -17.57 18.60 5.66
C GLU A 525 -18.45 19.57 6.45
N ALA A 526 -17.89 20.28 7.43
CA ALA A 526 -18.65 21.22 8.24
C ALA A 526 -19.17 22.42 7.42
N ILE A 527 -18.42 22.90 6.42
CA ILE A 527 -18.83 24.06 5.62
C ILE A 527 -19.69 23.70 4.40
N LYS A 528 -19.70 22.44 3.95
CA LYS A 528 -20.51 21.99 2.80
C LYS A 528 -22.00 22.37 2.92
N PRO A 529 -22.69 22.16 4.05
CA PRO A 529 -24.10 22.56 4.22
C PRO A 529 -24.34 24.08 4.14
N LEU A 530 -23.28 24.91 4.22
CA LEU A 530 -23.36 26.36 4.14
C LEU A 530 -23.28 26.89 2.71
N GLY A 531 -23.16 26.02 1.71
CA GLY A 531 -23.02 26.45 0.33
C GLY A 531 -21.59 26.87 -0.06
N LEU A 532 -20.58 26.50 0.73
CA LEU A 532 -19.16 26.72 0.42
C LEU A 532 -18.52 25.45 -0.15
N GLY A 533 -17.69 25.61 -1.18
CA GLY A 533 -16.90 24.50 -1.74
C GLY A 533 -15.80 24.02 -0.78
N PRO A 534 -15.31 22.77 -0.90
CA PRO A 534 -14.29 22.21 0.00
C PRO A 534 -12.94 22.96 -0.05
N TRP A 535 -12.69 23.70 -1.13
CA TRP A 535 -11.49 24.53 -1.30
C TRP A 535 -11.71 26.00 -0.89
N ALA A 536 -12.82 26.33 -0.22
CA ALA A 536 -13.00 27.63 0.40
C ALA A 536 -12.29 27.73 1.77
N ILE A 537 -11.77 26.61 2.29
CA ILE A 537 -11.09 26.51 3.56
C ILE A 537 -9.66 26.02 3.41
N SER A 538 -8.76 26.52 4.25
CA SER A 538 -7.41 25.98 4.42
C SER A 538 -7.01 25.98 5.90
N MET A 539 -6.06 25.11 6.27
CA MET A 539 -5.56 25.00 7.64
C MET A 539 -4.11 25.47 7.76
N ALA A 540 -3.85 26.36 8.72
CA ALA A 540 -2.50 26.72 9.14
C ALA A 540 -2.06 25.81 10.29
N ASN A 541 -1.01 25.02 10.08
CA ASN A 541 -0.54 24.03 11.05
C ASN A 541 0.40 24.65 12.09
N ILE A 542 -0.18 25.34 13.06
CA ILE A 542 0.54 26.03 14.14
C ILE A 542 0.78 25.12 15.37
N ARG A 543 0.37 23.85 15.33
CA ARG A 543 0.61 22.87 16.40
C ARG A 543 1.76 21.92 16.07
N ASN A 544 1.56 21.03 15.10
CA ASN A 544 2.50 19.96 14.79
C ASN A 544 3.79 20.54 14.17
N HIS A 545 3.67 21.55 13.31
CA HIS A 545 4.83 22.17 12.66
C HIS A 545 5.37 23.39 13.44
N ASN A 546 4.81 23.70 14.61
CA ASN A 546 5.20 24.88 15.38
C ASN A 546 5.19 24.68 16.90
N ALA A 547 4.05 24.87 17.58
CA ALA A 547 3.96 24.89 19.05
C ALA A 547 4.62 23.68 19.75
N TRP A 548 4.58 22.49 19.15
CA TRP A 548 5.16 21.28 19.73
C TRP A 548 6.67 21.09 19.53
N VAL A 549 7.27 21.80 18.58
CA VAL A 549 8.63 21.54 18.08
C VAL A 549 9.59 22.72 18.25
N HIS A 550 9.11 23.87 18.74
CA HIS A 550 9.93 25.08 18.92
C HIS A 550 9.85 25.63 20.35
N LYS A 551 9.81 24.76 21.37
CA LYS A 551 9.68 25.21 22.77
C LYS A 551 10.92 25.97 23.23
N SER A 552 12.08 25.60 22.71
CA SER A 552 13.35 26.29 22.94
C SER A 552 13.46 27.67 22.26
N GLN A 553 12.60 27.98 21.28
CA GLN A 553 12.69 29.18 20.43
C GLN A 553 11.34 29.94 20.36
N PRO A 554 10.78 30.41 21.49
CA PRO A 554 9.41 30.95 21.54
C PRO A 554 9.17 32.19 20.66
N ILE A 555 10.16 33.08 20.55
CA ILE A 555 10.05 34.29 19.72
C ILE A 555 9.95 33.91 18.23
N LEU A 556 10.87 33.05 17.75
CA LEU A 556 10.85 32.56 16.38
C LEU A 556 9.63 31.67 16.09
N ALA A 557 9.14 30.94 17.10
CA ALA A 557 7.91 30.15 17.02
C ALA A 557 6.67 31.03 16.78
N GLU A 558 6.57 32.16 17.48
CA GLU A 558 5.50 33.14 17.26
C GLU A 558 5.57 33.75 15.85
N GLU A 559 6.74 34.20 15.41
CA GLU A 559 6.95 34.72 14.04
C GLU A 559 6.55 33.67 13.00
N LYS A 560 7.00 32.43 13.19
CA LYS A 560 6.62 31.30 12.33
C LYS A 560 5.12 31.08 12.28
N ALA A 561 4.42 31.21 13.41
CA ALA A 561 2.97 31.01 13.46
C ALA A 561 2.23 32.11 12.69
N LYS A 562 2.69 33.36 12.79
CA LYS A 562 2.17 34.48 12.00
C LYS A 562 2.35 34.23 10.51
N ASP A 563 3.54 33.78 10.08
CA ASP A 563 3.81 33.45 8.68
C ASP A 563 2.96 32.29 8.18
N GLN A 564 2.80 31.22 8.97
CA GLN A 564 1.94 30.09 8.60
C GLN A 564 0.49 30.53 8.37
N ILE A 565 -0.03 31.45 9.18
CA ILE A 565 -1.38 32.01 8.99
C ILE A 565 -1.43 32.86 7.71
N ARG A 566 -0.45 33.73 7.47
CA ARG A 566 -0.36 34.57 6.24
C ARG A 566 -0.31 33.73 4.97
N ILE A 567 0.52 32.69 4.95
CA ILE A 567 0.66 31.75 3.82
C ILE A 567 -0.70 31.16 3.44
N GLU A 568 -1.51 30.76 4.43
CA GLU A 568 -2.82 30.16 4.17
C GLU A 568 -3.88 31.20 3.82
N ILE A 569 -3.80 32.42 4.35
CA ILE A 569 -4.65 33.56 3.95
C ILE A 569 -4.44 33.90 2.47
N GLU A 570 -3.19 34.04 2.02
CA GLU A 570 -2.88 34.32 0.62
C GLU A 570 -3.33 33.20 -0.32
N ARG A 571 -3.21 31.95 0.15
CA ARG A 571 -3.75 30.80 -0.57
C ARG A 571 -5.23 30.94 -0.79
N VAL A 572 -6.04 31.00 0.29
CA VAL A 572 -7.51 31.06 0.19
C VAL A 572 -8.00 32.30 -0.55
N ARG A 573 -7.27 33.42 -0.47
CA ARG A 573 -7.60 34.65 -1.22
C ARG A 573 -7.61 34.41 -2.74
N LYS A 574 -6.64 33.65 -3.25
CA LYS A 574 -6.51 33.33 -4.69
C LYS A 574 -7.37 32.13 -5.10
N LEU A 575 -7.85 31.31 -4.16
CA LEU A 575 -8.71 30.17 -4.48
C LEU A 575 -10.01 30.64 -5.13
N LYS A 576 -10.29 30.06 -6.29
CA LYS A 576 -11.59 30.14 -6.96
C LYS A 576 -12.47 29.00 -6.40
N PRO A 577 -13.61 29.29 -5.77
CA PRO A 577 -14.52 28.25 -5.31
C PRO A 577 -15.03 27.49 -6.54
N ILE A 578 -14.71 26.19 -6.59
CA ILE A 578 -15.22 25.29 -7.63
C ILE A 578 -16.32 24.46 -7.00
N ALA A 579 -17.52 24.55 -7.55
CA ALA A 579 -18.56 23.59 -7.24
C ALA A 579 -18.09 22.20 -7.73
N PRO A 580 -18.12 21.16 -6.88
CA PRO A 580 -17.79 19.82 -7.31
C PRO A 580 -18.75 19.41 -8.43
N LYS A 581 -18.21 18.93 -9.55
CA LYS A 581 -19.02 18.43 -10.66
C LYS A 581 -19.55 17.05 -10.30
N GLN A 582 -20.86 16.86 -10.44
CA GLN A 582 -21.50 15.55 -10.35
C GLN A 582 -21.71 14.99 -11.76
N TYR A 583 -21.60 13.67 -11.90
CA TYR A 583 -21.95 12.99 -13.14
C TYR A 583 -22.69 11.68 -12.83
N PRO A 584 -23.65 11.27 -13.68
CA PRO A 584 -24.45 10.07 -13.45
C PRO A 584 -23.61 8.80 -13.58
N VAL A 585 -23.95 7.79 -12.78
CA VAL A 585 -23.32 6.47 -12.81
C VAL A 585 -24.15 5.52 -13.67
N ILE A 586 -23.53 4.96 -14.70
CA ILE A 586 -24.07 3.87 -15.50
C ILE A 586 -23.97 2.57 -14.69
N LYS A 587 -25.11 1.95 -14.38
CA LYS A 587 -25.21 0.80 -13.48
C LYS A 587 -24.96 -0.55 -14.18
N GLU A 588 -24.04 -0.57 -15.14
CA GLU A 588 -23.69 -1.76 -15.92
C GLU A 588 -22.20 -2.12 -15.76
N VAL A 589 -21.88 -3.39 -15.96
CA VAL A 589 -20.53 -3.93 -15.74
C VAL A 589 -20.02 -4.61 -17.01
N LEU A 590 -18.80 -4.26 -17.42
CA LEU A 590 -18.05 -4.97 -18.45
C LEU A 590 -17.01 -5.90 -17.80
N ILE A 591 -17.00 -7.17 -18.18
CA ILE A 591 -16.01 -8.16 -17.72
C ILE A 591 -15.26 -8.70 -18.93
N ILE A 592 -13.92 -8.63 -18.88
CA ILE A 592 -13.03 -9.07 -19.95
C ILE A 592 -12.36 -10.39 -19.55
N GLY A 593 -12.79 -11.50 -20.16
CA GLY A 593 -12.30 -12.85 -19.91
C GLY A 593 -13.37 -13.74 -19.26
N GLY A 594 -13.80 -14.79 -19.98
CA GLY A 594 -14.82 -15.77 -19.59
C GLY A 594 -14.25 -16.99 -18.85
N GLY A 595 -13.09 -16.84 -18.19
CA GLY A 595 -12.57 -17.83 -17.25
C GLY A 595 -13.42 -17.92 -15.98
N ILE A 596 -13.04 -18.82 -15.06
CA ILE A 596 -13.75 -19.00 -13.78
C ILE A 596 -13.92 -17.68 -12.99
N SER A 597 -12.88 -16.83 -12.96
CA SER A 597 -12.92 -15.55 -12.25
C SER A 597 -13.94 -14.58 -12.86
N GLY A 598 -13.95 -14.47 -14.20
CA GLY A 598 -14.91 -13.63 -14.91
C GLY A 598 -16.35 -14.12 -14.73
N MET A 599 -16.59 -15.43 -14.84
CA MET A 599 -17.91 -16.03 -14.61
C MET A 599 -18.40 -15.84 -13.17
N LYS A 600 -17.54 -16.02 -12.17
CA LYS A 600 -17.91 -15.80 -10.77
C LYS A 600 -18.27 -14.33 -10.50
N CYS A 601 -17.46 -13.39 -10.99
CA CYS A 601 -17.79 -11.96 -10.93
C CYS A 601 -19.12 -11.66 -11.62
N ALA A 602 -19.36 -12.21 -12.82
CA ALA A 602 -20.60 -11.98 -13.57
C ALA A 602 -21.82 -12.41 -12.77
N ILE A 603 -21.80 -13.61 -12.18
CA ILE A 603 -22.89 -14.12 -11.34
C ILE A 603 -23.10 -13.23 -10.12
N ASP A 604 -22.04 -12.83 -9.43
CA ASP A 604 -22.13 -12.04 -8.20
C ASP A 604 -22.67 -10.62 -8.48
N PHE A 605 -22.22 -9.94 -9.54
CA PHE A 605 -22.79 -8.66 -9.96
C PHE A 605 -24.26 -8.79 -10.40
N ALA A 606 -24.58 -9.86 -11.13
CA ALA A 606 -25.93 -10.07 -11.62
C ALA A 606 -26.93 -10.37 -10.50
N ARG A 607 -26.47 -11.03 -9.41
CA ARG A 607 -27.25 -11.22 -8.16
C ARG A 607 -27.57 -9.91 -7.44
N LEU A 608 -26.68 -8.92 -7.55
CA LEU A 608 -26.94 -7.56 -7.06
C LEU A 608 -27.87 -6.77 -8.00
N GLY A 609 -28.26 -7.35 -9.13
CA GLY A 609 -29.17 -6.74 -10.08
C GLY A 609 -28.49 -5.86 -11.13
N PHE A 610 -27.16 -5.84 -11.23
CA PHE A 610 -26.47 -5.08 -12.29
C PHE A 610 -26.44 -5.89 -13.60
N PRO A 611 -26.78 -5.29 -14.76
CA PRO A 611 -26.50 -5.88 -16.05
C PRO A 611 -25.00 -6.08 -16.27
N VAL A 612 -24.63 -7.24 -16.80
CA VAL A 612 -23.24 -7.62 -17.04
C VAL A 612 -23.05 -8.02 -18.50
N THR A 613 -22.03 -7.46 -19.14
CA THR A 613 -21.50 -7.97 -20.41
C THR A 613 -20.20 -8.72 -20.12
N LEU A 614 -20.16 -10.02 -20.41
CA LEU A 614 -19.00 -10.88 -20.26
C LEU A 614 -18.38 -11.17 -21.65
N LEU A 615 -17.15 -10.72 -21.85
CA LEU A 615 -16.39 -10.98 -23.08
C LEU A 615 -15.50 -12.22 -22.92
N GLU A 616 -15.52 -13.10 -23.91
CA GLU A 616 -14.62 -14.23 -24.05
C GLU A 616 -13.98 -14.21 -25.44
N LYS A 617 -12.65 -14.35 -25.48
CA LYS A 617 -11.88 -14.36 -26.72
C LYS A 617 -12.09 -15.65 -27.49
N GLU A 618 -12.19 -16.77 -26.77
CA GLU A 618 -12.40 -18.09 -27.34
C GLU A 618 -13.89 -18.35 -27.64
N LYS A 619 -14.17 -19.49 -28.28
CA LYS A 619 -15.54 -19.95 -28.56
C LYS A 619 -16.28 -20.43 -27.32
N GLU A 620 -15.57 -20.82 -26.28
CA GLU A 620 -16.11 -21.46 -25.08
C GLU A 620 -15.59 -20.78 -23.81
N LEU A 621 -16.45 -20.69 -22.81
CA LEU A 621 -16.09 -20.24 -21.47
C LEU A 621 -15.24 -21.27 -20.72
N GLY A 622 -14.54 -20.81 -19.68
CA GLY A 622 -13.88 -21.66 -18.69
C GLY A 622 -12.37 -21.50 -18.57
N GLY A 623 -11.69 -21.06 -19.65
CA GLY A 623 -10.24 -20.86 -19.63
C GLY A 623 -9.47 -22.12 -19.22
N ASN A 624 -8.46 -21.98 -18.34
CA ASN A 624 -7.62 -23.09 -17.86
C ASN A 624 -8.37 -24.14 -17.04
N ALA A 625 -9.52 -23.79 -16.47
CA ALA A 625 -10.32 -24.71 -15.65
C ALA A 625 -10.81 -25.94 -16.41
N ARG A 626 -10.88 -25.86 -17.75
CA ARG A 626 -11.21 -26.99 -18.63
C ARG A 626 -10.22 -28.14 -18.51
N PHE A 627 -8.99 -27.86 -18.07
CA PHE A 627 -7.88 -28.82 -18.08
C PHE A 627 -7.48 -29.32 -16.70
N VAL A 628 -7.86 -28.63 -15.63
CA VAL A 628 -7.49 -28.98 -14.25
C VAL A 628 -8.43 -30.06 -13.73
N HIS A 629 -7.93 -30.99 -12.92
CA HIS A 629 -8.73 -32.10 -12.40
C HIS A 629 -9.54 -31.71 -11.15
N LYS A 630 -8.85 -31.38 -10.05
CA LYS A 630 -9.45 -31.20 -8.72
C LYS A 630 -8.71 -30.15 -7.90
N THR A 631 -9.41 -29.43 -7.04
CA THR A 631 -8.82 -28.48 -6.10
C THR A 631 -8.25 -29.20 -4.87
N TRP A 632 -7.38 -28.50 -4.13
CA TRP A 632 -6.84 -29.02 -2.87
C TRP A 632 -7.90 -29.20 -1.77
N ARG A 633 -9.06 -28.53 -1.89
CA ARG A 633 -10.21 -28.68 -0.97
C ARG A 633 -11.18 -29.78 -1.40
N GLY A 634 -10.96 -30.39 -2.56
CA GLY A 634 -11.71 -31.55 -3.02
C GLY A 634 -12.74 -31.26 -4.12
N THR A 635 -12.85 -30.03 -4.59
CA THR A 635 -13.81 -29.63 -5.63
C THR A 635 -13.32 -30.10 -7.01
N PHE A 636 -14.17 -30.77 -7.78
CA PHE A 636 -13.84 -31.14 -9.17
C PHE A 636 -14.10 -29.97 -10.13
N PHE A 637 -13.09 -29.59 -10.92
CA PHE A 637 -13.21 -28.45 -11.83
C PHE A 637 -14.24 -28.67 -12.94
N LYS A 638 -14.38 -29.90 -13.44
CA LYS A 638 -15.39 -30.25 -14.46
C LYS A 638 -16.81 -29.93 -14.00
N GLN A 639 -17.15 -30.29 -12.75
CA GLN A 639 -18.47 -30.00 -12.19
C GLN A 639 -18.63 -28.51 -11.91
N LEU A 640 -17.64 -27.88 -11.29
CA LEU A 640 -17.68 -26.45 -11.00
C LEU A 640 -17.83 -25.60 -12.27
N LEU A 641 -17.12 -25.97 -13.33
CA LEU A 641 -17.19 -25.29 -14.63
C LEU A 641 -18.58 -25.44 -15.23
N LYS A 642 -19.13 -26.66 -15.25
CA LYS A 642 -20.50 -26.91 -15.72
C LYS A 642 -21.51 -26.02 -14.98
N ASP A 643 -21.46 -26.02 -13.64
CA ASP A 643 -22.37 -25.23 -12.81
C ASP A 643 -22.25 -23.71 -13.06
N LEU A 644 -21.03 -23.19 -13.23
CA LEU A 644 -20.81 -21.77 -13.51
C LEU A 644 -21.26 -21.39 -14.91
N THR A 645 -20.94 -22.19 -15.92
CA THR A 645 -21.33 -21.94 -17.31
C THR A 645 -22.85 -21.94 -17.46
N GLU A 646 -23.54 -22.93 -16.90
CA GLU A 646 -25.02 -23.00 -16.91
C GLU A 646 -25.64 -21.77 -16.23
N ARG A 647 -25.10 -21.35 -15.08
CA ARG A 647 -25.58 -20.15 -14.37
C ARG A 647 -25.36 -18.88 -15.17
N VAL A 648 -24.21 -18.73 -15.84
CA VAL A 648 -23.89 -17.53 -16.63
C VAL A 648 -24.76 -17.46 -17.87
N GLN A 649 -24.91 -18.56 -18.61
CA GLN A 649 -25.67 -18.61 -19.86
C GLN A 649 -27.18 -18.42 -19.64
N ASN A 650 -27.71 -18.93 -18.52
CA ASN A 650 -29.14 -18.86 -18.23
C ASN A 650 -29.55 -17.61 -17.42
N HIS A 651 -28.62 -16.74 -17.02
CA HIS A 651 -28.98 -15.58 -16.19
C HIS A 651 -29.51 -14.42 -17.04
N PRO A 652 -30.70 -13.86 -16.73
CA PRO A 652 -31.35 -12.84 -17.58
C PRO A 652 -30.60 -11.51 -17.65
N LYS A 653 -29.73 -11.22 -16.68
CA LYS A 653 -28.90 -10.00 -16.63
C LYS A 653 -27.47 -10.17 -17.17
N ILE A 654 -27.08 -11.35 -17.64
CA ILE A 654 -25.73 -11.59 -18.15
C ILE A 654 -25.78 -11.79 -19.65
N THR A 655 -25.09 -10.93 -20.40
CA THR A 655 -24.87 -11.08 -21.84
C THR A 655 -23.48 -11.63 -22.07
N VAL A 656 -23.38 -12.81 -22.66
CA VAL A 656 -22.10 -13.43 -23.01
C VAL A 656 -21.79 -13.15 -24.47
N LEU A 657 -20.57 -12.67 -24.73
CA LEU A 657 -20.04 -12.45 -26.08
C LEU A 657 -18.75 -13.27 -26.22
N THR A 658 -18.83 -14.38 -26.95
CA THR A 658 -17.67 -15.23 -27.32
C THR A 658 -17.08 -14.77 -28.65
N GLU A 659 -15.86 -15.24 -28.96
CA GLU A 659 -15.09 -14.77 -30.13
C GLU A 659 -15.08 -13.22 -30.19
N ALA A 660 -14.93 -12.57 -29.03
CA ALA A 660 -15.07 -11.13 -28.85
C ALA A 660 -13.74 -10.47 -28.46
N LYS A 661 -13.45 -9.31 -29.06
CA LYS A 661 -12.24 -8.52 -28.81
C LYS A 661 -12.59 -7.07 -28.47
N LEU A 662 -11.96 -6.53 -27.43
CA LEU A 662 -12.07 -5.10 -27.09
C LEU A 662 -11.18 -4.28 -28.05
N LEU A 663 -11.73 -3.27 -28.70
CA LEU A 663 -11.00 -2.38 -29.63
C LEU A 663 -10.59 -1.07 -28.96
N THR A 664 -11.53 -0.42 -28.27
CA THR A 664 -11.29 0.87 -27.59
C THR A 664 -12.04 0.92 -26.28
N HIS A 665 -11.46 1.58 -25.29
CA HIS A 665 -12.09 1.86 -23.99
C HIS A 665 -11.79 3.30 -23.61
N THR A 666 -12.85 4.07 -23.33
CA THR A 666 -12.76 5.50 -23.04
C THR A 666 -13.75 5.87 -21.94
N GLY A 667 -13.52 6.99 -21.27
CA GLY A 667 -14.40 7.49 -20.20
C GLY A 667 -13.79 7.34 -18.80
N ARG A 668 -14.65 7.26 -17.77
CA ARG A 668 -14.28 7.39 -16.36
C ARG A 668 -15.01 6.42 -15.47
N ALA A 669 -14.55 6.26 -14.22
CA ALA A 669 -15.25 5.50 -13.20
C ALA A 669 -16.73 5.91 -13.13
N GLY A 670 -17.66 4.99 -13.41
CA GLY A 670 -19.09 5.24 -13.46
C GLY A 670 -19.65 5.68 -14.82
N SER A 671 -18.82 5.98 -15.83
CA SER A 671 -19.27 6.35 -17.18
C SER A 671 -18.17 6.07 -18.21
N PHE A 672 -18.08 4.81 -18.63
CA PHE A 672 -17.19 4.32 -19.68
C PHE A 672 -17.98 3.97 -20.94
N THR A 673 -17.29 4.04 -22.08
CA THR A 673 -17.75 3.58 -23.38
C THR A 673 -16.69 2.67 -24.00
N SER A 674 -17.10 1.46 -24.39
CA SER A 674 -16.25 0.45 -24.98
C SER A 674 -16.76 0.01 -26.34
N LYS A 675 -15.85 -0.11 -27.31
CA LYS A 675 -16.13 -0.70 -28.63
C LYS A 675 -15.59 -2.11 -28.66
N ILE A 676 -16.44 -3.07 -29.01
CA ILE A 676 -16.14 -4.49 -28.99
C ILE A 676 -16.42 -5.06 -30.37
N GLU A 677 -15.46 -5.79 -30.93
CA GLU A 677 -15.63 -6.56 -32.15
C GLU A 677 -16.07 -7.97 -31.78
N THR A 678 -17.12 -8.46 -32.45
CA THR A 678 -17.61 -9.82 -32.32
C THR A 678 -17.76 -10.42 -33.71
N LYS A 679 -17.52 -11.71 -33.82
CA LYS A 679 -17.67 -12.42 -35.10
C LYS A 679 -19.12 -12.43 -35.61
N GLU A 680 -20.10 -12.54 -34.71
CA GLU A 680 -21.53 -12.63 -35.08
C GLU A 680 -22.19 -11.26 -35.32
N LYS A 681 -21.88 -10.24 -34.51
CA LYS A 681 -22.59 -8.95 -34.51
C LYS A 681 -21.75 -7.78 -35.05
N GLY A 682 -20.54 -8.05 -35.53
CA GLY A 682 -19.60 -7.01 -35.95
C GLY A 682 -19.14 -6.14 -34.77
N THR A 683 -18.95 -4.84 -35.01
CA THR A 683 -18.56 -3.88 -33.97
C THR A 683 -19.78 -3.35 -33.21
N ILE A 684 -19.81 -3.58 -31.90
CA ILE A 684 -20.83 -3.07 -30.97
C ILE A 684 -20.23 -2.02 -30.03
N VAL A 685 -21.07 -1.10 -29.55
CA VAL A 685 -20.71 -0.09 -28.55
C VAL A 685 -21.48 -0.36 -27.27
N ILE A 686 -20.78 -0.49 -26.14
CA ILE A 686 -21.38 -0.72 -24.83
C ILE A 686 -20.94 0.39 -23.89
N ASN A 687 -21.91 0.95 -23.16
CA ASN A 687 -21.66 1.90 -22.08
C ASN A 687 -21.77 1.18 -20.74
N HIS A 688 -20.84 1.43 -19.82
CA HIS A 688 -20.82 0.76 -18.51
C HIS A 688 -20.19 1.65 -17.45
N GLY A 689 -20.42 1.36 -16.17
CA GLY A 689 -19.82 2.12 -15.08
C GLY A 689 -18.52 1.51 -14.56
N VAL A 690 -18.36 0.20 -14.72
CA VAL A 690 -17.24 -0.57 -14.16
C VAL A 690 -16.69 -1.55 -15.19
N THR A 691 -15.37 -1.67 -15.23
CA THR A 691 -14.66 -2.71 -16.01
C THR A 691 -13.90 -3.65 -15.09
N VAL A 692 -13.98 -4.95 -15.37
CA VAL A 692 -13.21 -6.00 -14.66
C VAL A 692 -12.36 -6.76 -15.64
N VAL A 693 -11.05 -6.80 -15.40
CA VAL A 693 -10.08 -7.56 -16.19
C VAL A 693 -9.85 -8.93 -15.52
N ALA A 694 -10.21 -9.98 -16.25
CA ALA A 694 -10.22 -11.37 -15.80
C ALA A 694 -9.64 -12.32 -16.87
N THR A 695 -8.67 -11.84 -17.66
CA THR A 695 -8.09 -12.53 -18.84
C THR A 695 -7.32 -13.80 -18.53
N GLY A 696 -6.97 -14.04 -17.27
CA GLY A 696 -6.27 -15.24 -16.85
C GLY A 696 -4.77 -15.21 -17.14
N ALA A 697 -4.18 -16.39 -17.34
CA ALA A 697 -2.77 -16.59 -17.66
C ALA A 697 -2.61 -17.94 -18.40
N LYS A 698 -1.41 -18.25 -18.89
CA LYS A 698 -1.11 -19.47 -19.65
C LYS A 698 -0.12 -20.37 -18.91
N GLU A 699 -0.16 -21.67 -19.22
CA GLU A 699 0.89 -22.61 -18.84
C GLU A 699 2.12 -22.39 -19.72
N PHE A 700 3.29 -22.31 -19.10
CA PHE A 700 4.56 -22.28 -19.80
C PHE A 700 4.85 -23.63 -20.45
N ARG A 701 5.24 -23.62 -21.72
CA ARG A 701 5.73 -24.81 -22.44
C ARG A 701 7.25 -24.87 -22.31
N PRO A 702 7.80 -25.83 -21.54
CA PRO A 702 9.23 -25.88 -21.28
C PRO A 702 10.04 -26.24 -22.52
N ASP A 703 11.25 -25.71 -22.62
CA ASP A 703 12.31 -26.11 -23.55
C ASP A 703 13.39 -26.99 -22.87
N GLU A 704 13.21 -27.29 -21.58
CA GLU A 704 14.06 -28.14 -20.76
C GLU A 704 13.50 -29.55 -20.55
N TYR A 705 14.35 -30.47 -20.09
CA TYR A 705 14.00 -31.85 -19.73
C TYR A 705 13.44 -32.73 -20.87
N LEU A 706 13.78 -32.46 -22.13
CA LEU A 706 13.28 -33.21 -23.31
C LEU A 706 11.75 -33.12 -23.49
N TYR A 707 11.15 -32.04 -22.99
CA TYR A 707 9.74 -31.76 -23.24
C TYR A 707 9.48 -31.62 -24.75
N GLY A 708 8.38 -32.21 -25.25
CA GLY A 708 8.08 -32.29 -26.68
C GLY A 708 8.75 -33.47 -27.41
N ASP A 709 9.94 -33.90 -26.97
CA ASP A 709 10.65 -35.00 -27.62
C ASP A 709 10.11 -36.39 -27.24
N SER A 710 9.46 -36.54 -26.07
CA SER A 710 8.99 -37.82 -25.55
C SER A 710 7.57 -37.71 -25.00
N LYS A 711 6.68 -38.63 -25.41
CA LYS A 711 5.31 -38.73 -24.87
C LYS A 711 5.24 -39.14 -23.39
N ARG A 712 6.38 -39.58 -22.82
CA ARG A 712 6.51 -39.92 -21.39
C ARG A 712 6.78 -38.71 -20.51
N ILE A 713 6.98 -37.53 -21.11
CA ILE A 713 7.26 -36.29 -20.40
C ILE A 713 6.05 -35.39 -20.57
N LEU A 714 5.39 -35.10 -19.46
CA LEU A 714 4.12 -34.39 -19.43
C LEU A 714 4.25 -33.16 -18.55
N THR A 715 3.54 -32.11 -18.90
CA THR A 715 3.26 -31.01 -17.97
C THR A 715 2.19 -31.42 -16.95
N HIS A 716 2.06 -30.61 -15.90
CA HIS A 716 1.00 -30.76 -14.91
C HIS A 716 -0.41 -30.72 -15.51
N LEU A 717 -0.70 -29.79 -16.44
CA LEU A 717 -2.03 -29.74 -17.06
C LEU A 717 -2.28 -30.92 -18.01
N GLU A 718 -1.26 -31.44 -18.68
CA GLU A 718 -1.41 -32.64 -19.52
C GLU A 718 -1.73 -33.88 -18.68
N LEU A 719 -1.09 -34.03 -17.52
CA LEU A 719 -1.44 -35.09 -16.58
C LEU A 719 -2.87 -34.95 -16.05
N ASP A 720 -3.30 -33.73 -15.68
CA ASP A 720 -4.67 -33.50 -15.21
C ASP A 720 -5.72 -33.81 -16.30
N ARG A 721 -5.42 -33.54 -17.58
CA ARG A 721 -6.28 -33.95 -18.70
C ARG A 721 -6.44 -35.47 -18.76
N ILE A 722 -5.37 -36.23 -18.54
CA ILE A 722 -5.42 -37.70 -18.46
C ILE A 722 -6.26 -38.12 -17.25
N LEU A 723 -6.06 -37.50 -16.08
CA LEU A 723 -6.80 -37.81 -14.86
C LEU A 723 -8.30 -37.50 -14.94
N ASN A 724 -8.70 -36.57 -15.81
CA ASN A 724 -10.12 -36.30 -16.10
C ASN A 724 -10.83 -37.43 -16.84
N SER A 725 -10.10 -38.37 -17.45
CA SER A 725 -10.60 -39.59 -18.06
C SER A 725 -10.23 -40.80 -17.19
N LYS A 726 -11.21 -41.38 -16.48
CA LYS A 726 -10.95 -42.54 -15.59
C LYS A 726 -10.29 -43.70 -16.35
N GLU A 727 -10.71 -43.94 -17.59
CA GLU A 727 -10.19 -45.05 -18.40
C GLU A 727 -8.73 -44.83 -18.81
N ASP A 728 -8.36 -43.63 -19.24
CA ASP A 728 -6.98 -43.30 -19.62
C ASP A 728 -6.06 -43.25 -18.40
N ALA A 729 -6.55 -42.66 -17.30
CA ALA A 729 -5.85 -42.65 -16.03
C ALA A 729 -5.52 -44.06 -15.56
N THR A 730 -6.51 -44.97 -15.52
CA THR A 730 -6.27 -46.36 -15.12
C THR A 730 -5.33 -47.06 -16.10
N LYS A 731 -5.49 -46.90 -17.42
CA LYS A 731 -4.63 -47.55 -18.43
C LYS A 731 -3.16 -47.14 -18.35
N ILE A 732 -2.88 -45.85 -18.15
CA ILE A 732 -1.52 -45.31 -18.14
C ILE A 732 -0.86 -45.48 -16.77
N ILE A 733 -1.60 -45.23 -15.69
CA ILE A 733 -1.04 -45.16 -14.33
C ILE A 733 -0.93 -46.54 -13.68
N SER A 734 -1.85 -47.47 -13.95
CA SER A 734 -1.76 -48.84 -13.37
C SER A 734 -0.52 -49.62 -13.84
N LYS A 735 0.05 -49.25 -15.00
CA LYS A 735 1.24 -49.87 -15.57
C LYS A 735 2.54 -49.18 -15.17
N ALA A 736 2.48 -47.97 -14.62
CA ALA A 736 3.65 -47.23 -14.17
C ALA A 736 4.14 -47.78 -12.81
N LYS A 737 5.45 -47.96 -12.70
CA LYS A 737 6.16 -48.35 -11.47
C LYS A 737 6.84 -47.15 -10.83
N GLU A 738 7.43 -46.27 -11.64
CA GLU A 738 8.19 -45.10 -11.17
C GLU A 738 7.72 -43.81 -11.85
N ILE A 739 7.38 -42.78 -11.08
CA ILE A 739 7.04 -41.44 -11.58
C ILE A 739 7.91 -40.38 -10.90
N ALA A 740 8.49 -39.48 -11.70
CA ALA A 740 9.28 -38.37 -11.20
C ALA A 740 8.61 -37.02 -11.50
N PHE A 741 8.43 -36.18 -10.48
CA PHE A 741 7.99 -34.79 -10.62
C PHE A 741 9.19 -33.85 -10.51
N ILE A 742 9.28 -32.86 -11.39
CA ILE A 742 10.29 -31.80 -11.34
C ILE A 742 9.58 -30.47 -11.08
N GLN A 743 9.92 -29.84 -9.95
CA GLN A 743 9.35 -28.56 -9.55
C GLN A 743 10.08 -27.37 -10.14
N CYS A 744 9.40 -26.23 -10.17
CA CYS A 744 9.95 -24.92 -10.56
C CYS A 744 10.40 -24.86 -12.03
N VAL A 745 9.85 -25.69 -12.91
CA VAL A 745 10.17 -25.69 -14.35
C VAL A 745 9.76 -24.35 -14.96
N GLY A 746 10.73 -23.56 -15.40
CA GLY A 746 10.54 -22.19 -15.86
C GLY A 746 10.07 -21.15 -14.81
N SER A 747 10.04 -21.46 -13.51
CA SER A 747 9.72 -20.49 -12.43
C SER A 747 10.90 -20.30 -11.50
N ARG A 748 11.11 -19.09 -10.99
CA ARG A 748 12.25 -18.76 -10.10
C ARG A 748 13.60 -18.95 -10.78
N GLU A 749 13.60 -18.65 -12.07
CA GLU A 749 14.76 -18.53 -12.95
C GLU A 749 15.06 -17.04 -13.17
N GLU A 750 16.22 -16.69 -13.71
CA GLU A 750 16.65 -15.30 -13.90
C GLU A 750 15.64 -14.48 -14.72
N ASN A 751 15.16 -15.03 -15.84
CA ASN A 751 14.17 -14.38 -16.70
C ASN A 751 12.74 -14.39 -16.13
N ARG A 752 12.47 -15.16 -15.08
CA ARG A 752 11.15 -15.28 -14.42
C ARG A 752 11.35 -15.42 -12.91
N PRO A 753 11.76 -14.35 -12.22
CA PRO A 753 12.19 -14.40 -10.81
C PRO A 753 11.01 -14.44 -9.83
N TYR A 754 9.92 -15.12 -10.19
CA TYR A 754 8.70 -15.24 -9.39
C TYR A 754 8.27 -16.70 -9.22
N CYS A 755 7.40 -16.92 -8.22
CA CYS A 755 6.83 -18.22 -7.92
C CYS A 755 5.45 -18.37 -8.56
N SER A 756 5.19 -19.48 -9.25
CA SER A 756 3.87 -19.77 -9.82
C SER A 756 2.81 -20.20 -8.78
N ARG A 757 3.17 -20.30 -7.50
CA ARG A 757 2.32 -20.54 -6.30
C ARG A 757 1.52 -21.83 -6.22
N VAL A 758 1.09 -22.39 -7.35
CA VAL A 758 0.16 -23.52 -7.41
C VAL A 758 0.87 -24.88 -7.54
N CYS A 759 2.03 -24.89 -8.22
CA CYS A 759 2.74 -26.11 -8.62
C CYS A 759 3.05 -27.06 -7.45
N CYS A 760 3.60 -26.56 -6.34
CA CYS A 760 3.95 -27.41 -5.20
C CYS A 760 2.73 -28.10 -4.58
N THR A 761 1.62 -27.38 -4.38
CA THR A 761 0.40 -27.98 -3.82
C THR A 761 -0.23 -28.94 -4.81
N HIS A 762 -0.30 -28.57 -6.09
CA HIS A 762 -0.82 -29.44 -7.15
C HIS A 762 -0.06 -30.76 -7.20
N THR A 763 1.27 -30.75 -7.24
CA THR A 763 2.08 -31.97 -7.25
C THR A 763 1.84 -32.87 -6.05
N ILE A 764 1.75 -32.29 -4.84
CA ILE A 764 1.51 -33.09 -3.64
C ILE A 764 0.12 -33.72 -3.67
N MET A 765 -0.91 -32.97 -4.08
CA MET A 765 -2.26 -33.51 -4.22
C MET A 765 -2.33 -34.60 -5.29
N THR A 766 -1.69 -34.39 -6.44
CA THR A 766 -1.62 -35.38 -7.51
C THR A 766 -0.86 -36.63 -7.06
N ALA A 767 0.27 -36.49 -6.35
CA ALA A 767 1.00 -37.64 -5.83
C ALA A 767 0.17 -38.48 -4.85
N LEU A 768 -0.62 -37.84 -3.98
CA LEU A 768 -1.55 -38.54 -3.09
C LEU A 768 -2.63 -39.28 -3.87
N LEU A 769 -3.22 -38.66 -4.89
CA LEU A 769 -4.20 -39.28 -5.78
C LEU A 769 -3.61 -40.47 -6.54
N LEU A 770 -2.38 -40.35 -7.04
CA LEU A 770 -1.69 -41.44 -7.73
C LEU A 770 -1.41 -42.63 -6.79
N LYS A 771 -1.06 -42.36 -5.52
CA LYS A 771 -0.94 -43.40 -4.48
C LYS A 771 -2.27 -44.04 -4.11
N GLU A 772 -3.39 -43.35 -4.26
CA GLU A 772 -4.73 -43.94 -4.09
C GLU A 772 -5.08 -44.88 -5.25
N ILE A 773 -4.70 -44.52 -6.48
CA ILE A 773 -4.91 -45.35 -7.69
C ILE A 773 -3.98 -46.57 -7.69
N ASN A 774 -2.70 -46.36 -7.40
CA ASN A 774 -1.67 -47.41 -7.33
C ASN A 774 -0.80 -47.23 -6.06
N PRO A 775 -1.12 -47.90 -4.95
CA PRO A 775 -0.37 -47.79 -3.70
C PRO A 775 1.11 -48.19 -3.81
N ALA A 776 1.43 -49.12 -4.72
CA ALA A 776 2.78 -49.63 -4.96
C ALA A 776 3.65 -48.72 -5.85
N LEU A 777 3.09 -47.65 -6.41
CA LEU A 777 3.79 -46.73 -7.30
C LEU A 777 4.89 -45.93 -6.57
N ASP A 778 6.13 -45.97 -7.02
CA ASP A 778 7.19 -45.14 -6.47
C ASP A 778 7.16 -43.73 -7.08
N ILE A 779 7.03 -42.72 -6.21
CA ILE A 779 6.90 -41.31 -6.61
C ILE A 779 8.06 -40.51 -6.04
N PHE A 780 8.80 -39.85 -6.93
CA PHE A 780 9.94 -39.00 -6.60
C PHE A 780 9.60 -37.54 -6.94
N ILE A 781 9.70 -36.64 -5.97
CA ILE A 781 9.45 -35.20 -6.18
C ILE A 781 10.75 -34.44 -5.98
N PHE A 782 11.30 -33.91 -7.07
CA PHE A 782 12.48 -33.05 -7.09
C PHE A 782 12.06 -31.60 -6.88
N TYR A 783 12.59 -30.94 -5.84
CA TYR A 783 12.19 -29.58 -5.50
C TYR A 783 13.33 -28.72 -4.93
N ARG A 784 13.26 -27.40 -5.10
CA ARG A 784 14.20 -26.48 -4.42
C ARG A 784 13.79 -26.22 -2.97
N GLN A 785 12.56 -25.72 -2.81
CA GLN A 785 11.92 -25.42 -1.52
C GLN A 785 10.43 -25.72 -1.65
N MET A 786 9.87 -26.47 -0.70
CA MET A 786 8.46 -26.87 -0.80
C MET A 786 7.53 -25.78 -0.27
N ARG A 787 6.62 -25.30 -1.14
CA ARG A 787 5.72 -24.16 -0.86
C ARG A 787 4.27 -24.59 -0.63
N THR A 788 4.05 -25.59 0.23
CA THR A 788 2.73 -26.01 0.72
C THR A 788 2.26 -25.17 1.91
N TYR A 789 2.01 -23.87 1.68
CA TYR A 789 1.72 -22.87 2.73
C TYR A 789 0.32 -22.97 3.34
N GLY A 790 0.12 -22.34 4.51
CA GLY A 790 -1.13 -22.39 5.26
C GLY A 790 -1.48 -23.80 5.73
N LEU A 791 -2.77 -24.13 5.62
CA LEU A 791 -3.33 -25.45 5.97
C LEU A 791 -2.91 -26.58 5.01
N ARG A 792 -2.27 -26.24 3.88
CA ARG A 792 -1.85 -27.20 2.85
C ARG A 792 -0.63 -28.02 3.29
N GLU A 793 0.06 -27.62 4.35
CA GLU A 793 1.21 -28.37 4.89
C GLU A 793 0.83 -29.79 5.33
N LYS A 794 -0.43 -30.01 5.74
CA LYS A 794 -0.91 -31.32 6.15
C LYS A 794 -0.72 -32.37 5.04
N PHE A 795 -0.95 -31.98 3.78
CA PHE A 795 -0.82 -32.89 2.63
C PHE A 795 0.64 -33.22 2.34
N PHE A 796 1.56 -32.27 2.56
CA PHE A 796 2.99 -32.55 2.44
C PHE A 796 3.43 -33.60 3.47
N LEU A 797 2.96 -33.49 4.71
CA LEU A 797 3.23 -34.48 5.75
C LEU A 797 2.58 -35.84 5.43
N GLU A 798 1.37 -35.83 4.91
CA GLU A 798 0.66 -37.05 4.49
C GLU A 798 1.38 -37.76 3.34
N ALA A 799 1.83 -37.03 2.32
CA ALA A 799 2.56 -37.59 1.18
C ALA A 799 3.85 -38.28 1.64
N LYS A 800 4.58 -37.68 2.59
CA LYS A 800 5.75 -38.32 3.21
C LYS A 800 5.39 -39.59 3.98
N LYS A 801 4.26 -39.61 4.70
CA LYS A 801 3.78 -40.81 5.42
C LYS A 801 3.40 -41.94 4.45
N LYS A 802 2.86 -41.61 3.27
CA LYS A 802 2.53 -42.57 2.20
C LYS A 802 3.74 -43.00 1.34
N GLY A 803 4.97 -42.66 1.75
CA GLY A 803 6.19 -43.10 1.07
C GLY A 803 6.56 -42.32 -0.19
N VAL A 804 6.06 -41.09 -0.38
CA VAL A 804 6.50 -40.23 -1.48
C VAL A 804 7.91 -39.67 -1.17
N HIS A 805 8.86 -39.88 -2.08
CA HIS A 805 10.25 -39.45 -1.92
C HIS A 805 10.40 -37.96 -2.23
N MET A 806 10.78 -37.18 -1.23
CA MET A 806 10.97 -35.72 -1.35
C MET A 806 12.47 -35.42 -1.50
N ILE A 807 12.92 -35.09 -2.71
CA ILE A 807 14.34 -34.91 -3.02
C ILE A 807 14.66 -33.42 -3.27
N PRO A 808 15.33 -32.74 -2.34
CA PRO A 808 15.74 -31.37 -2.57
C PRO A 808 16.91 -31.24 -3.56
N PHE A 809 16.90 -30.23 -4.42
CA PHE A 809 18.02 -29.90 -5.32
C PHE A 809 18.37 -28.40 -5.27
N SER A 810 19.58 -28.04 -5.70
CA SER A 810 20.06 -26.66 -5.81
C SER A 810 20.04 -26.16 -7.26
N THR A 811 20.06 -24.84 -7.47
CA THR A 811 20.07 -24.26 -8.83
C THR A 811 21.21 -24.75 -9.69
N ASP A 812 22.35 -25.01 -9.05
CA ASP A 812 23.59 -25.39 -9.74
C ASP A 812 23.61 -26.89 -10.05
N HIS A 813 22.72 -27.66 -9.42
CA HIS A 813 22.63 -29.12 -9.54
C HIS A 813 21.19 -29.55 -9.84
N LYS A 814 20.62 -29.04 -10.95
CA LYS A 814 19.30 -29.46 -11.43
C LYS A 814 19.31 -30.95 -11.82
N PRO A 815 18.18 -31.68 -11.68
CA PRO A 815 18.03 -33.01 -12.28
C PRO A 815 18.32 -32.97 -13.78
N ILE A 816 18.78 -34.07 -14.36
CA ILE A 816 19.06 -34.17 -15.80
C ILE A 816 18.29 -35.36 -16.36
N VAL A 817 17.48 -35.14 -17.39
CA VAL A 817 16.70 -36.18 -18.07
C VAL A 817 17.33 -36.49 -19.42
N LYS A 818 17.63 -37.76 -19.68
CA LYS A 818 18.15 -38.26 -20.96
C LYS A 818 17.32 -39.44 -21.45
N LYS A 819 17.23 -39.63 -22.77
CA LYS A 819 16.75 -40.88 -23.39
C LYS A 819 17.90 -41.87 -23.46
N ILE A 820 17.62 -43.13 -23.15
CA ILE A 820 18.55 -44.24 -23.32
C ILE A 820 17.85 -45.40 -24.04
N LEU A 821 18.63 -46.19 -24.79
CA LEU A 821 18.17 -47.45 -25.34
C LEU A 821 18.39 -48.55 -24.31
N ALA A 822 17.36 -49.36 -24.07
CA ALA A 822 17.40 -50.50 -23.19
C ALA A 822 16.89 -51.74 -23.93
N MET A 823 17.66 -52.81 -23.91
CA MET A 823 17.27 -54.10 -24.48
C MET A 823 16.56 -54.90 -23.40
N ASP A 824 15.38 -55.46 -23.72
CA ASP A 824 14.69 -56.35 -22.81
C ASP A 824 15.22 -57.80 -22.91
N GLU A 825 14.71 -58.67 -22.03
CA GLU A 825 15.10 -60.09 -21.93
C GLU A 825 14.77 -60.88 -23.20
N THR A 826 13.94 -60.34 -24.10
CA THR A 826 13.58 -60.94 -25.40
C THR A 826 14.41 -60.39 -26.57
N GLY A 827 15.36 -59.49 -26.30
CA GLY A 827 16.20 -58.86 -27.32
C GLY A 827 15.58 -57.64 -28.01
N GLN A 828 14.43 -57.16 -27.54
CA GLN A 828 13.75 -56.00 -28.13
C GLN A 828 14.32 -54.69 -27.56
N VAL A 829 14.69 -53.77 -28.46
CA VAL A 829 15.24 -52.45 -28.09
C VAL A 829 14.10 -51.47 -27.82
N SER A 830 14.01 -50.97 -26.58
CA SER A 830 13.04 -49.98 -26.16
C SER A 830 13.72 -48.69 -25.68
N THR A 831 13.08 -47.54 -25.89
CA THR A 831 13.58 -46.26 -25.36
C THR A 831 13.07 -46.05 -23.94
N LYS A 832 13.98 -45.92 -22.97
CA LYS A 832 13.69 -45.59 -21.57
C LYS A 832 14.16 -44.17 -21.23
N LEU A 833 13.55 -43.57 -20.21
CA LEU A 833 14.02 -42.32 -19.62
C LEU A 833 15.04 -42.63 -18.52
N LYS A 834 16.09 -41.83 -18.45
CA LYS A 834 17.08 -41.85 -17.37
C LYS A 834 17.13 -40.48 -16.74
N LEU A 835 16.79 -40.39 -15.46
CA LEU A 835 16.90 -39.18 -14.65
C LEU A 835 18.12 -39.31 -13.75
N SER A 836 19.06 -38.38 -13.84
CA SER A 836 20.24 -38.31 -12.97
C SER A 836 20.15 -37.09 -12.07
N TYR A 837 20.48 -37.23 -10.80
CA TYR A 837 20.45 -36.14 -9.82
C TYR A 837 21.54 -36.32 -8.77
N GLN A 838 21.97 -35.23 -8.14
CA GLN A 838 22.86 -35.29 -7.00
C GLN A 838 22.04 -35.48 -5.72
N ASP A 839 22.32 -36.54 -4.97
CA ASP A 839 21.69 -36.76 -3.68
C ASP A 839 22.20 -35.75 -2.65
N PRO A 840 21.31 -34.94 -2.02
CA PRO A 840 21.72 -33.86 -1.13
C PRO A 840 22.25 -34.34 0.23
N TYR A 841 22.17 -35.64 0.53
CA TYR A 841 22.65 -36.21 1.80
C TYR A 841 24.04 -36.83 1.67
N THR A 842 24.31 -37.49 0.55
CA THR A 842 25.57 -38.19 0.26
C THR A 842 26.47 -37.46 -0.75
N ASN A 843 25.95 -36.43 -1.43
CA ASN A 843 26.57 -35.74 -2.57
C ASN A 843 26.91 -36.63 -3.77
N GLN A 844 26.43 -37.89 -3.80
CA GLN A 844 26.64 -38.81 -4.91
C GLN A 844 25.62 -38.58 -6.04
N ILE A 845 26.01 -38.87 -7.27
CA ILE A 845 25.10 -38.81 -8.42
C ILE A 845 24.34 -40.13 -8.52
N LEU A 846 23.04 -40.09 -8.25
CA LEU A 846 22.13 -41.22 -8.36
C LEU A 846 21.35 -41.19 -9.67
N LYS A 847 20.83 -42.34 -10.08
CA LYS A 847 20.13 -42.55 -11.36
C LYS A 847 18.80 -43.25 -11.10
N LEU A 848 17.73 -42.72 -11.70
CA LEU A 848 16.38 -43.31 -11.72
C LEU A 848 15.95 -43.57 -13.16
N TYR A 849 15.01 -44.49 -13.35
CA TYR A 849 14.49 -44.86 -14.67
C TYR A 849 12.97 -44.69 -14.72
N PRO A 850 12.47 -43.46 -14.56
CA PRO A 850 11.04 -43.21 -14.42
C PRO A 850 10.27 -43.57 -15.69
N ASP A 851 9.08 -44.14 -15.52
CA ASP A 851 8.13 -44.42 -16.61
C ASP A 851 7.55 -43.12 -17.17
N LEU A 852 7.31 -42.15 -16.28
CA LEU A 852 6.83 -40.80 -16.59
C LEU A 852 7.62 -39.74 -15.82
N VAL A 853 7.89 -38.63 -16.50
CA VAL A 853 8.42 -37.40 -15.89
C VAL A 853 7.38 -36.30 -16.01
N ILE A 854 6.99 -35.72 -14.88
CA ILE A 854 5.97 -34.68 -14.81
C ILE A 854 6.63 -33.35 -14.47
N LEU A 855 6.45 -32.36 -15.34
CA LEU A 855 7.03 -31.04 -15.23
C LEU A 855 6.02 -30.07 -14.62
N ALA A 856 6.35 -29.51 -13.46
CA ALA A 856 5.54 -28.48 -12.82
C ALA A 856 5.87 -27.10 -13.41
N SER A 857 5.35 -26.88 -14.62
CA SER A 857 5.58 -25.70 -15.43
C SER A 857 5.07 -24.42 -14.79
N ALA A 858 5.72 -23.31 -15.15
CA ALA A 858 5.36 -21.97 -14.73
C ALA A 858 3.99 -21.53 -15.26
N ILE A 859 3.37 -20.58 -14.56
CA ILE A 859 2.24 -19.79 -15.06
C ILE A 859 2.80 -18.46 -15.58
N VAL A 860 2.50 -18.14 -16.83
CA VAL A 860 3.02 -16.96 -17.54
C VAL A 860 1.87 -16.08 -18.04
N PRO A 861 2.01 -14.75 -18.03
CA PRO A 861 1.01 -13.87 -18.62
C PRO A 861 1.02 -14.00 -20.15
N ASP A 862 -0.09 -13.64 -20.78
CA ASP A 862 -0.11 -13.47 -22.23
C ASP A 862 0.46 -12.08 -22.58
N LEU A 863 1.76 -12.01 -22.81
CA LEU A 863 2.46 -10.73 -23.00
C LEU A 863 1.90 -9.90 -24.15
N ARG A 864 1.47 -10.54 -25.25
CA ARG A 864 0.94 -9.83 -26.42
C ARG A 864 -0.44 -9.27 -26.12
N ASP A 865 -1.36 -10.13 -25.65
CA ASP A 865 -2.73 -9.73 -25.37
C ASP A 865 -2.81 -8.75 -24.20
N ASN A 866 -2.03 -8.97 -23.14
CA ASN A 866 -1.98 -8.07 -21.98
C ASN A 866 -1.43 -6.70 -22.37
N LYS A 867 -0.42 -6.62 -23.26
CA LYS A 867 0.11 -5.34 -23.74
C LYS A 867 -0.93 -4.58 -24.55
N GLU A 868 -1.60 -5.25 -25.48
CA GLU A 868 -2.69 -4.66 -26.26
C GLU A 868 -3.81 -4.13 -25.35
N LEU A 869 -4.26 -4.93 -24.38
CA LEU A 869 -5.30 -4.51 -23.43
C LEU A 869 -4.83 -3.42 -22.47
N SER A 870 -3.58 -3.44 -22.02
CA SER A 870 -2.96 -2.38 -21.21
C SER A 870 -3.03 -1.03 -21.93
N ASP A 871 -2.69 -1.01 -23.22
CA ASP A 871 -2.73 0.20 -24.03
C ASP A 871 -4.15 0.72 -24.25
N ILE A 872 -5.11 -0.19 -24.48
CA ILE A 872 -6.54 0.14 -24.66
C ILE A 872 -7.15 0.68 -23.36
N LEU A 873 -6.89 0.00 -22.24
CA LEU A 873 -7.51 0.30 -20.95
C LEU A 873 -6.80 1.42 -20.18
N GLY A 874 -5.56 1.77 -20.54
CA GLY A 874 -4.77 2.78 -19.83
C GLY A 874 -4.23 2.31 -18.47
N ILE A 875 -4.15 1.00 -18.23
CA ILE A 875 -3.65 0.43 -16.98
C ILE A 875 -2.29 -0.24 -17.19
N PRO A 876 -1.30 -0.03 -16.30
CA PRO A 876 0.05 -0.55 -16.50
C PRO A 876 0.15 -2.05 -16.22
N LEU A 877 1.14 -2.68 -16.85
CA LEU A 877 1.64 -4.00 -16.48
C LEU A 877 2.79 -3.87 -15.47
N ASP A 878 3.04 -4.92 -14.69
CA ASP A 878 4.28 -5.07 -13.92
C ASP A 878 5.45 -5.56 -14.79
N GLU A 879 6.63 -5.67 -14.20
CA GLU A 879 7.86 -6.07 -14.89
C GLU A 879 7.76 -7.49 -15.47
N GLU A 880 6.88 -8.32 -14.90
CA GLU A 880 6.62 -9.69 -15.32
C GLU A 880 5.52 -9.80 -16.38
N GLY A 881 4.81 -8.71 -16.71
CA GLY A 881 3.77 -8.65 -17.74
C GLY A 881 2.34 -8.98 -17.26
N PHE A 882 2.10 -9.03 -15.96
CA PHE A 882 0.76 -9.11 -15.37
C PHE A 882 0.17 -7.72 -15.16
N PHE A 883 -1.16 -7.62 -15.02
CA PHE A 883 -1.79 -6.33 -14.73
C PHE A 883 -1.42 -5.85 -13.32
N LYS A 884 -0.96 -4.61 -13.22
CA LYS A 884 -0.49 -4.01 -11.99
C LYS A 884 -1.65 -3.45 -11.16
N GLU A 885 -1.80 -3.95 -9.94
CA GLU A 885 -2.72 -3.38 -8.96
C GLU A 885 -2.34 -1.95 -8.53
N ALA A 886 -3.30 -1.21 -7.97
CA ALA A 886 -3.09 0.13 -7.43
C ALA A 886 -2.10 0.13 -6.26
N HIS A 887 -2.18 -0.90 -5.40
CA HIS A 887 -1.25 -1.11 -4.30
C HIS A 887 -1.27 -2.57 -3.85
N LEU A 888 -0.10 -3.21 -3.79
CA LEU A 888 0.05 -4.64 -3.52
C LEU A 888 -0.61 -5.10 -2.20
N LYS A 889 -0.55 -4.27 -1.15
CA LYS A 889 -1.11 -4.56 0.18
C LYS A 889 -2.57 -4.10 0.39
N LEU A 890 -2.90 -2.85 0.03
CA LEU A 890 -4.13 -2.18 0.47
C LEU A 890 -5.25 -2.14 -0.57
N ARG A 891 -4.89 -2.17 -1.86
CA ARG A 891 -5.82 -2.08 -2.99
C ARG A 891 -5.46 -3.17 -4.02
N PRO A 892 -5.44 -4.46 -3.62
CA PRO A 892 -4.90 -5.54 -4.45
C PRO A 892 -5.80 -5.98 -5.62
N VAL A 893 -7.05 -5.51 -5.66
CA VAL A 893 -8.03 -5.82 -6.72
C VAL A 893 -8.40 -4.59 -7.57
N GLU A 894 -7.92 -3.41 -7.19
CA GLU A 894 -8.17 -2.15 -7.89
C GLU A 894 -6.97 -1.81 -8.76
N THR A 895 -7.19 -1.08 -9.85
CA THR A 895 -6.09 -0.49 -10.63
C THR A 895 -5.91 0.99 -10.28
N ILE A 896 -4.83 1.60 -10.78
CA ILE A 896 -4.62 3.05 -10.62
C ILE A 896 -5.74 3.86 -11.27
N GLN A 897 -6.37 3.33 -12.31
CA GLN A 897 -7.52 3.94 -12.95
C GLN A 897 -8.79 3.52 -12.22
N LYS A 898 -9.44 4.49 -11.56
CA LYS A 898 -10.68 4.25 -10.82
C LYS A 898 -11.74 3.65 -11.75
N GLY A 899 -12.50 2.68 -11.25
CA GLY A 899 -13.53 1.98 -12.01
C GLY A 899 -13.05 0.80 -12.87
N ILE A 900 -11.74 0.59 -12.96
CA ILE A 900 -11.15 -0.61 -13.57
C ILE A 900 -10.56 -1.49 -12.46
N PHE A 901 -11.00 -2.75 -12.41
CA PHE A 901 -10.62 -3.75 -11.41
C PHE A 901 -9.95 -4.95 -12.07
N ILE A 902 -9.16 -5.70 -11.32
CA ILE A 902 -8.43 -6.89 -11.79
C ILE A 902 -8.71 -8.08 -10.88
N THR A 903 -8.83 -9.28 -11.44
CA THR A 903 -9.09 -10.51 -10.67
C THR A 903 -8.47 -11.76 -11.31
N GLY A 904 -8.22 -12.78 -10.49
CA GLY A 904 -7.74 -14.08 -10.93
C GLY A 904 -6.30 -14.04 -11.42
N LEU A 905 -5.96 -14.94 -12.36
CA LEU A 905 -4.57 -15.08 -12.84
C LEU A 905 -4.07 -13.87 -13.64
N ALA A 906 -4.96 -12.98 -14.10
CA ALA A 906 -4.60 -11.74 -14.79
C ALA A 906 -3.70 -10.82 -13.95
N GLN A 907 -3.85 -10.88 -12.62
CA GLN A 907 -3.09 -10.06 -11.67
C GLN A 907 -1.78 -10.73 -11.22
N PHE A 908 -1.79 -12.05 -11.03
CA PHE A 908 -0.65 -12.89 -10.61
C PHE A 908 -1.08 -14.37 -10.49
N PRO A 909 -0.17 -15.36 -10.57
CA PRO A 909 -0.51 -16.75 -10.25
C PRO A 909 -1.13 -16.93 -8.86
N LYS A 910 -2.21 -17.71 -8.75
CA LYS A 910 -2.93 -17.96 -7.48
C LYS A 910 -3.88 -19.14 -7.59
N GLU A 911 -4.31 -19.62 -6.43
CA GLU A 911 -5.25 -20.73 -6.28
C GLU A 911 -6.72 -20.29 -6.47
N LEU A 912 -7.61 -21.27 -6.60
CA LEU A 912 -9.04 -21.03 -6.80
C LEU A 912 -9.72 -20.32 -5.62
N ASP A 913 -9.40 -20.70 -4.38
CA ASP A 913 -9.99 -20.12 -3.17
C ASP A 913 -9.65 -18.63 -3.01
N GLU A 914 -8.39 -18.26 -3.31
CA GLU A 914 -7.98 -16.86 -3.37
C GLU A 914 -8.64 -16.12 -4.55
N THR A 915 -8.81 -16.79 -5.70
CA THR A 915 -9.49 -16.23 -6.86
C THR A 915 -10.96 -15.90 -6.55
N PHE A 916 -11.67 -16.77 -5.85
CA PHE A 916 -13.07 -16.54 -5.46
C PHE A 916 -13.18 -15.37 -4.46
N SER A 917 -12.24 -15.29 -3.52
CA SER A 917 -12.15 -14.16 -2.60
C SER A 917 -11.87 -12.85 -3.36
N GLN A 918 -10.96 -12.85 -4.34
CA GLN A 918 -10.74 -11.69 -5.20
C GLN A 918 -11.98 -11.30 -6.00
N CYS A 919 -12.74 -12.26 -6.53
CA CYS A 919 -13.97 -11.96 -7.27
C CYS A 919 -15.01 -11.26 -6.38
N SER A 920 -15.28 -11.80 -5.19
CA SER A 920 -16.21 -11.17 -4.25
C SER A 920 -15.70 -9.81 -3.76
N ALA A 921 -14.37 -9.65 -3.60
CA ALA A 921 -13.76 -8.37 -3.27
C ALA A 921 -13.93 -7.33 -4.39
N VAL A 922 -13.73 -7.71 -5.66
CA VAL A 922 -14.00 -6.83 -6.81
C VAL A 922 -15.46 -6.39 -6.81
N VAL A 923 -16.40 -7.32 -6.63
CA VAL A 923 -17.84 -7.03 -6.60
C VAL A 923 -18.18 -6.07 -5.46
N SER A 924 -17.66 -6.32 -4.26
CA SER A 924 -17.80 -5.44 -3.09
C SER A 924 -17.30 -4.03 -3.40
N ARG A 925 -16.03 -3.91 -3.82
CA ARG A 925 -15.38 -2.60 -4.05
C ARG A 925 -16.03 -1.84 -5.20
N ALA A 926 -16.34 -2.50 -6.32
CA ALA A 926 -17.03 -1.88 -7.44
C ALA A 926 -18.44 -1.40 -7.07
N THR A 927 -19.17 -2.21 -6.31
CA THR A 927 -20.51 -1.86 -5.85
C THR A 927 -20.46 -0.69 -4.87
N ALA A 928 -19.68 -0.83 -3.80
CA ALA A 928 -19.61 0.14 -2.73
C ALA A 928 -19.06 1.50 -3.20
N SER A 929 -18.02 1.50 -4.03
CA SER A 929 -17.37 2.75 -4.44
C SER A 929 -18.04 3.46 -5.62
N ILE A 930 -18.74 2.72 -6.49
CA ILE A 930 -19.27 3.25 -7.77
C ILE A 930 -20.75 2.88 -7.95
N LEU A 931 -21.09 1.59 -8.08
CA LEU A 931 -22.41 1.19 -8.60
C LEU A 931 -23.57 1.44 -7.60
N SER A 932 -23.31 1.56 -6.30
CA SER A 932 -24.34 1.92 -5.31
C SER A 932 -24.76 3.38 -5.40
N LYS A 933 -23.94 4.26 -6.00
CA LYS A 933 -24.14 5.72 -6.03
C LYS A 933 -24.77 6.16 -7.34
N ASP A 934 -25.79 7.00 -7.32
CA ASP A 934 -26.45 7.47 -8.54
C ASP A 934 -25.61 8.51 -9.30
N THR A 935 -24.83 9.28 -8.56
CA THR A 935 -23.88 10.25 -9.10
C THR A 935 -22.53 10.13 -8.38
N LEU A 936 -21.44 10.39 -9.09
CA LEU A 936 -20.10 10.51 -8.49
C LEU A 936 -19.65 11.98 -8.50
N LEU A 937 -18.94 12.36 -7.44
CA LEU A 937 -18.37 13.69 -7.25
C LEU A 937 -16.92 13.74 -7.74
N LEU A 938 -16.59 14.79 -8.48
CA LEU A 938 -15.21 15.21 -8.76
C LEU A 938 -14.74 16.16 -7.66
N ASP A 939 -14.14 15.60 -6.60
CA ASP A 939 -13.66 16.38 -5.44
C ASP A 939 -12.19 16.80 -5.55
N THR A 940 -11.42 16.20 -6.47
CA THR A 940 -10.00 16.55 -6.68
C THR A 940 -9.86 17.77 -7.58
N PRO A 941 -8.92 18.70 -7.27
CA PRO A 941 -8.63 19.81 -8.15
C PRO A 941 -8.02 19.27 -9.44
N ILE A 942 -8.79 19.31 -10.52
CA ILE A 942 -8.34 18.88 -11.84
C ILE A 942 -7.56 20.01 -12.52
N ALA A 943 -6.64 19.62 -13.40
CA ALA A 943 -5.96 20.56 -14.27
C ALA A 943 -6.95 21.16 -15.28
N ARG A 944 -6.78 22.44 -15.62
CA ARG A 944 -7.59 23.18 -16.58
C ARG A 944 -6.70 23.92 -17.56
N VAL A 945 -7.15 24.01 -18.80
CA VAL A 945 -6.45 24.72 -19.86
C VAL A 945 -6.91 26.18 -19.90
N ILE A 946 -5.97 27.10 -19.81
CA ILE A 946 -6.21 28.53 -20.06
C ILE A 946 -6.09 28.72 -21.57
N LYS A 947 -7.24 28.67 -22.26
CA LYS A 947 -7.32 28.65 -23.74
C LYS A 947 -6.54 29.79 -24.40
N ASP A 948 -6.53 30.97 -23.79
CA ASP A 948 -5.84 32.15 -24.34
C ASP A 948 -4.31 32.07 -24.26
N LYS A 949 -3.78 31.23 -23.38
CA LYS A 949 -2.33 31.02 -23.17
C LYS A 949 -1.81 29.73 -23.85
N CYS A 950 -2.70 28.80 -24.22
CA CYS A 950 -2.32 27.52 -24.81
C CYS A 950 -2.23 27.61 -26.33
N ASP A 951 -1.08 27.23 -26.89
CA ASP A 951 -0.82 27.16 -28.33
C ASP A 951 -0.80 25.71 -28.87
N GLY A 952 -1.05 24.72 -28.00
CA GLY A 952 -1.06 23.31 -28.38
C GLY A 952 0.34 22.69 -28.58
N CYS A 953 1.41 23.24 -28.01
CA CYS A 953 2.78 22.71 -28.13
C CYS A 953 2.98 21.26 -27.60
N GLY A 954 2.04 20.69 -26.86
CA GLY A 954 2.07 19.28 -26.44
C GLY A 954 3.04 18.92 -25.30
N LEU A 955 3.87 19.86 -24.82
CA LEU A 955 4.91 19.61 -23.82
C LEU A 955 4.43 18.98 -22.49
N CYS A 956 3.16 19.16 -22.16
CA CYS A 956 2.53 18.65 -20.96
C CYS A 956 1.99 17.21 -21.09
N VAL A 957 1.94 16.63 -22.29
CA VAL A 957 1.32 15.33 -22.56
C VAL A 957 2.15 14.21 -21.93
N ASP A 958 3.42 14.09 -22.28
CA ASP A 958 4.28 12.98 -21.84
C ASP A 958 4.54 12.97 -20.32
N PRO A 959 4.74 14.12 -19.66
CA PRO A 959 4.94 14.14 -18.20
C PRO A 959 3.67 13.79 -17.40
N CYS A 960 2.49 13.64 -18.03
CA CYS A 960 1.27 13.25 -17.33
C CYS A 960 1.26 11.72 -17.10
N PRO A 961 1.44 11.25 -15.85
CA PRO A 961 1.50 9.81 -15.58
C PRO A 961 0.15 9.10 -15.77
N PHE A 962 -0.93 9.86 -15.92
CA PHE A 962 -2.30 9.36 -16.08
C PHE A 962 -2.84 9.52 -17.50
N ARG A 963 -2.01 9.97 -18.46
CA ARG A 963 -2.40 10.23 -19.86
C ARG A 963 -3.71 11.04 -19.97
N ALA A 964 -3.87 12.02 -19.09
CA ALA A 964 -5.08 12.82 -19.00
C ALA A 964 -5.14 13.96 -20.02
N ILE A 965 -4.07 14.19 -20.79
CA ILE A 965 -3.96 15.34 -21.70
C ILE A 965 -3.87 14.84 -23.14
N LYS A 966 -4.73 15.36 -24.00
CA LYS A 966 -4.75 15.08 -25.45
C LYS A 966 -4.54 16.38 -26.23
N ILE A 967 -3.91 16.29 -27.39
CA ILE A 967 -3.85 17.42 -28.34
C ILE A 967 -5.09 17.34 -29.22
N ILE A 968 -5.79 18.47 -29.35
CA ILE A 968 -6.95 18.61 -30.23
C ILE A 968 -6.73 19.75 -31.21
N GLU A 969 -7.33 19.63 -32.39
CA GLU A 969 -7.35 20.67 -33.41
C GLU A 969 -8.75 21.28 -33.47
N TYR A 970 -8.82 22.60 -33.58
CA TYR A 970 -10.09 23.32 -33.73
C TYR A 970 -9.95 24.46 -34.74
N ILE A 971 -11.05 24.78 -35.42
CA ILE A 971 -11.06 25.85 -36.41
C ILE A 971 -11.35 27.17 -35.70
N PHE A 972 -10.42 28.12 -35.79
CA PHE A 972 -10.60 29.48 -35.30
C PHE A 972 -10.36 30.47 -36.44
N LYS A 973 -11.39 31.25 -36.79
CA LYS A 973 -11.32 32.25 -37.89
C LYS A 973 -10.79 31.67 -39.23
N LYS A 974 -11.25 30.47 -39.61
CA LYS A 974 -10.83 29.72 -40.83
C LYS A 974 -9.39 29.17 -40.82
N GLU A 975 -8.69 29.23 -39.69
CA GLU A 975 -7.38 28.58 -39.50
C GLU A 975 -7.50 27.40 -38.52
N VAL A 976 -6.74 26.33 -38.77
CA VAL A 976 -6.63 25.19 -37.83
C VAL A 976 -5.67 25.58 -36.72
N LYS A 977 -6.20 25.74 -35.50
CA LYS A 977 -5.40 25.94 -34.29
C LYS A 977 -5.34 24.67 -33.47
N ARG A 978 -4.22 24.48 -32.78
CA ARG A 978 -4.01 23.39 -31.84
C ARG A 978 -4.23 23.90 -30.42
N THR A 979 -4.84 23.07 -29.58
CA THR A 979 -4.88 23.26 -28.13
C THR A 979 -4.76 21.88 -27.49
N ILE A 980 -4.54 21.85 -26.18
CA ILE A 980 -4.75 20.62 -25.42
C ILE A 980 -6.15 20.57 -24.83
N GLU A 981 -6.64 19.36 -24.62
CA GLU A 981 -7.83 19.04 -23.85
C GLU A 981 -7.42 18.16 -22.68
N ILE A 982 -7.98 18.44 -21.50
CA ILE A 982 -7.75 17.66 -20.29
C ILE A 982 -8.97 16.78 -20.09
N GLU A 983 -8.76 15.48 -20.22
CA GLU A 983 -9.72 14.46 -19.84
C GLU A 983 -9.86 14.50 -18.30
N GLU A 984 -10.88 15.21 -17.83
CA GLU A 984 -11.14 15.42 -16.39
C GLU A 984 -11.22 14.09 -15.63
N ALA A 985 -11.61 13.01 -16.30
CA ALA A 985 -11.67 11.65 -15.76
C ALA A 985 -10.35 11.10 -15.22
N ASN A 986 -9.27 11.38 -15.95
CA ASN A 986 -7.96 10.79 -15.71
C ASN A 986 -7.06 11.73 -14.90
N CYS A 987 -7.45 13.00 -14.77
CA CYS A 987 -6.66 13.98 -14.04
C CYS A 987 -6.81 13.80 -12.52
N THR A 988 -5.69 13.56 -11.84
CA THR A 988 -5.65 13.39 -10.37
C THR A 988 -5.16 14.64 -9.62
N GLY A 989 -4.94 15.75 -10.34
CA GLY A 989 -4.53 17.02 -9.74
C GLY A 989 -3.07 17.09 -9.28
N CYS A 990 -2.18 16.26 -9.82
CA CYS A 990 -0.79 16.17 -9.37
C CYS A 990 0.08 17.41 -9.65
N GLY A 991 -0.36 18.36 -10.49
CA GLY A 991 0.36 19.60 -10.81
C GLY A 991 1.59 19.47 -11.72
N ILE A 992 1.98 18.26 -12.14
CA ILE A 992 3.19 18.05 -12.98
C ILE A 992 3.12 18.82 -14.30
N CYS A 993 1.97 18.78 -14.97
CA CYS A 993 1.73 19.48 -16.24
C CYS A 993 1.78 21.01 -16.09
N VAL A 994 1.35 21.55 -14.95
CA VAL A 994 1.41 22.98 -14.63
C VAL A 994 2.87 23.43 -14.56
N ALA A 995 3.70 22.66 -13.86
CA ALA A 995 5.12 22.95 -13.71
C ALA A 995 5.91 22.80 -15.03
N THR A 996 5.45 21.93 -15.94
CA THR A 996 6.06 21.75 -17.26
C THR A 996 5.67 22.84 -18.27
N CYS A 997 4.49 23.47 -18.13
CA CYS A 997 3.97 24.37 -19.13
C CYS A 997 4.74 25.71 -19.16
N PRO A 998 5.49 26.03 -20.24
CA PRO A 998 6.26 27.27 -20.29
C PRO A 998 5.40 28.52 -20.53
N LYS A 999 4.16 28.34 -21.00
CA LYS A 999 3.21 29.42 -21.29
C LYS A 999 2.25 29.70 -20.14
N GLU A 1000 2.35 28.96 -19.04
CA GLU A 1000 1.35 28.97 -17.96
C GLU A 1000 -0.08 28.74 -18.49
N GLY A 1001 -0.21 27.93 -19.54
CA GLY A 1001 -1.47 27.58 -20.18
C GLY A 1001 -2.27 26.51 -19.46
N ILE A 1002 -1.76 25.99 -18.34
CA ILE A 1002 -2.41 24.98 -17.51
C ILE A 1002 -2.39 25.44 -16.06
N GLU A 1003 -3.53 25.35 -15.38
CA GLU A 1003 -3.66 25.62 -13.95
C GLU A 1003 -4.27 24.42 -13.23
N VAL A 1004 -3.91 24.22 -11.96
CA VAL A 1004 -4.60 23.31 -11.04
C VAL A 1004 -5.09 24.16 -9.87
N SER A 1005 -6.39 24.16 -9.65
CA SER A 1005 -6.99 25.01 -8.62
C SER A 1005 -6.49 24.67 -7.23
N GLY A 1006 -6.00 25.66 -6.49
CA GLY A 1006 -5.36 25.38 -5.20
C GLY A 1006 -3.84 25.51 -5.20
N PHE A 1007 -3.25 25.35 -6.38
CA PHE A 1007 -1.82 25.12 -6.57
C PHE A 1007 -1.33 25.83 -7.84
N GLU A 1008 -1.98 26.94 -8.21
CA GLU A 1008 -1.53 27.78 -9.32
C GLU A 1008 -0.16 28.38 -8.97
N PRO A 1009 0.77 28.50 -9.94
CA PRO A 1009 2.08 29.09 -9.69
C PRO A 1009 1.96 30.49 -9.09
N SER A 1010 1.01 31.31 -9.56
CA SER A 1010 0.74 32.64 -9.01
C SER A 1010 0.36 32.62 -7.53
N THR A 1011 -0.37 31.59 -7.09
CA THR A 1011 -0.76 31.42 -5.68
C THR A 1011 0.49 31.12 -4.85
N ILE A 1012 1.34 30.20 -5.31
CA ILE A 1012 2.60 29.86 -4.63
C ILE A 1012 3.52 31.08 -4.53
N LEU A 1013 3.66 31.86 -5.60
CA LEU A 1013 4.48 33.08 -5.61
C LEU A 1013 3.95 34.11 -4.60
N SER A 1014 2.63 34.30 -4.49
CA SER A 1014 2.05 35.20 -3.46
C SER A 1014 2.31 34.71 -2.03
N GLN A 1015 2.31 33.40 -1.80
CA GLN A 1015 2.69 32.83 -0.50
C GLN A 1015 4.16 33.12 -0.16
N ILE A 1016 5.06 33.06 -1.14
CA ILE A 1016 6.48 33.40 -0.98
C ILE A 1016 6.63 34.88 -0.63
N ASP A 1017 5.95 35.78 -1.36
CA ASP A 1017 6.02 37.21 -1.08
C ASP A 1017 5.49 37.56 0.32
N ALA A 1018 4.48 36.83 0.82
CA ALA A 1018 3.96 37.03 2.17
C ALA A 1018 4.95 36.67 3.28
N ILE A 1019 5.83 35.70 3.06
CA ILE A 1019 6.90 35.33 4.01
C ILE A 1019 7.94 36.46 4.11
N ILE A 1020 8.22 37.13 3.01
CA ILE A 1020 9.35 38.07 2.90
C ILE A 1020 8.97 39.48 3.40
N LYS A 1021 7.72 39.90 3.23
CA LYS A 1021 7.24 41.26 3.54
C LYS A 1021 7.53 41.75 4.96
N GLU A 1022 7.59 40.85 5.94
CA GLU A 1022 7.78 41.19 7.36
C GLU A 1022 9.08 40.61 7.94
N ARG A 1023 10.10 40.36 7.10
CA ARG A 1023 11.41 39.92 7.61
C ARG A 1023 11.99 40.99 8.55
N ASN A 1024 12.24 40.62 9.81
CA ASN A 1024 12.91 41.48 10.77
C ASN A 1024 14.40 41.64 10.41
N ASN A 1025 14.88 42.89 10.31
CA ASN A 1025 16.26 43.23 9.94
C ASN A 1025 17.25 43.15 11.12
N GLY A 1026 17.18 42.06 11.91
CA GLY A 1026 18.09 41.79 13.03
C GLY A 1026 19.39 41.11 12.61
N ASP A 1027 20.05 40.43 13.55
CA ASP A 1027 21.20 39.55 13.28
C ASP A 1027 20.83 38.47 12.25
N PHE A 1028 21.79 38.07 11.42
CA PHE A 1028 21.55 37.13 10.33
C PHE A 1028 21.14 35.75 10.86
N GLU A 1029 19.86 35.42 10.68
CA GLU A 1029 19.31 34.07 10.81
C GLU A 1029 18.72 33.65 9.45
N PRO A 1030 19.11 32.50 8.89
CA PRO A 1030 18.74 32.15 7.51
C PRO A 1030 17.25 31.82 7.40
N TYR A 1031 16.55 32.41 6.45
CA TYR A 1031 15.17 32.05 6.15
C TYR A 1031 15.15 30.90 5.14
N ILE A 1032 14.65 29.73 5.56
CA ILE A 1032 14.56 28.56 4.70
C ILE A 1032 13.12 28.34 4.26
N LEU A 1033 12.90 28.20 2.95
CA LEU A 1033 11.61 27.85 2.38
C LEU A 1033 11.59 26.36 2.01
N GLY A 1034 10.62 25.61 2.54
CA GLY A 1034 10.43 24.20 2.23
C GLY A 1034 9.15 23.91 1.46
N PHE A 1035 9.26 23.23 0.31
CA PHE A 1035 8.12 22.65 -0.41
C PHE A 1035 7.94 21.20 0.00
N LEU A 1036 6.88 20.91 0.75
CA LEU A 1036 6.60 19.56 1.24
C LEU A 1036 5.51 18.90 0.41
N CYS A 1037 5.83 17.74 -0.17
CA CYS A 1037 4.82 16.84 -0.73
C CYS A 1037 3.76 16.51 0.33
N HIS A 1038 2.49 16.66 -0.05
CA HIS A 1038 1.34 16.41 0.81
C HIS A 1038 1.41 15.04 1.48
N TRP A 1039 1.70 13.98 0.73
CA TRP A 1039 1.54 12.61 1.21
C TRP A 1039 2.60 12.16 2.21
N CYS A 1040 3.88 12.27 1.87
CA CYS A 1040 4.96 11.73 2.69
C CYS A 1040 5.67 12.80 3.51
N ALA A 1041 6.22 13.84 2.88
CA ALA A 1041 7.06 14.81 3.57
C ALA A 1041 6.28 15.65 4.60
N TYR A 1042 5.09 16.12 4.24
CA TYR A 1042 4.24 16.88 5.15
C TYR A 1042 3.76 16.01 6.32
N ALA A 1043 3.42 14.73 6.06
CA ALA A 1043 3.03 13.78 7.10
C ALA A 1043 4.21 13.40 8.03
N SER A 1044 5.45 13.32 7.49
CA SER A 1044 6.64 13.12 8.31
C SER A 1044 6.90 14.31 9.23
N ALA A 1045 6.72 15.53 8.72
CA ALA A 1045 6.76 16.75 9.54
C ALA A 1045 5.66 16.76 10.62
N ASP A 1046 4.45 16.26 10.29
CA ASP A 1046 3.38 16.10 11.28
C ASP A 1046 3.75 15.12 12.40
N LEU A 1047 4.43 14.03 12.03
CA LEU A 1047 4.89 12.99 12.95
C LEU A 1047 6.02 13.52 13.85
N ALA A 1048 6.96 14.29 13.32
CA ALA A 1048 7.96 15.00 14.12
C ALA A 1048 7.28 15.90 15.17
N GLY A 1049 6.24 16.61 14.76
CA GLY A 1049 5.34 17.34 15.66
C GLY A 1049 4.73 16.46 16.75
N ALA A 1050 4.11 15.35 16.37
CA ALA A 1050 3.47 14.42 17.31
C ALA A 1050 4.47 13.84 18.32
N HIS A 1051 5.71 13.63 17.90
CA HIS A 1051 6.82 13.17 18.75
C HIS A 1051 7.49 14.30 19.53
N LYS A 1052 7.13 15.57 19.27
CA LYS A 1052 7.73 16.76 19.89
C LYS A 1052 9.26 16.83 19.66
N ILE A 1053 9.72 16.39 18.49
CA ILE A 1053 11.14 16.45 18.10
C ILE A 1053 11.41 17.87 17.57
N GLU A 1054 12.30 18.60 18.23
CA GLU A 1054 12.63 19.97 17.83
C GLU A 1054 13.46 20.02 16.54
N TYR A 1055 13.24 21.06 15.75
CA TYR A 1055 14.03 21.40 14.58
C TYR A 1055 14.04 22.94 14.42
N PRO A 1056 14.93 23.53 13.61
CA PRO A 1056 15.07 24.99 13.54
C PRO A 1056 13.76 25.75 13.22
N ALA A 1057 13.47 26.83 13.96
CA ALA A 1057 12.21 27.57 13.84
C ALA A 1057 12.18 28.55 12.64
N ASN A 1058 13.32 28.82 12.02
CA ASN A 1058 13.51 29.70 10.85
C ASN A 1058 13.09 29.07 9.50
N VAL A 1059 12.51 27.86 9.52
CA VAL A 1059 11.99 27.20 8.31
C VAL A 1059 10.49 27.45 8.12
N ARG A 1060 10.06 27.74 6.88
CA ARG A 1060 8.65 27.94 6.47
C ARG A 1060 8.26 26.91 5.43
N PHE A 1061 7.13 26.23 5.64
CA PHE A 1061 6.68 25.18 4.75
C PHE A 1061 5.49 25.61 3.89
N ILE A 1062 5.58 25.39 2.59
CA ILE A 1062 4.47 25.44 1.64
C ILE A 1062 4.10 24.00 1.25
N ARG A 1063 2.84 23.64 1.47
CA ARG A 1063 2.30 22.33 1.10
C ARG A 1063 2.02 22.29 -0.40
N VAL A 1064 2.60 21.32 -1.11
CA VAL A 1064 2.30 21.02 -2.52
C VAL A 1064 1.76 19.61 -2.67
N MET A 1065 0.89 19.35 -3.65
CA MET A 1065 0.37 17.98 -3.86
C MET A 1065 1.51 17.01 -4.18
N CYS A 1066 2.47 17.45 -5.00
CA CYS A 1066 3.60 16.66 -5.42
C CYS A 1066 4.85 17.53 -5.57
N THR A 1067 6.04 16.99 -5.30
CA THR A 1067 7.31 17.66 -5.61
C THR A 1067 7.44 17.98 -7.10
N GLY A 1068 6.86 17.16 -7.98
CA GLY A 1068 6.79 17.44 -9.42
C GLY A 1068 5.96 18.68 -9.80
N THR A 1069 5.27 19.34 -8.87
CA THR A 1069 4.62 20.64 -9.10
C THR A 1069 5.59 21.82 -8.94
N VAL A 1070 6.72 21.62 -8.28
CA VAL A 1070 7.71 22.68 -8.08
C VAL A 1070 8.51 22.84 -9.38
N ASN A 1071 8.40 24.01 -10.01
CA ASN A 1071 9.15 24.34 -11.22
C ASN A 1071 10.41 25.16 -10.86
N PRO A 1072 11.41 25.21 -11.76
CA PRO A 1072 12.64 25.96 -11.51
C PRO A 1072 12.40 27.45 -11.22
N ASN A 1073 11.44 28.08 -11.90
CA ASN A 1073 11.13 29.50 -11.73
C ASN A 1073 10.70 29.85 -10.30
N ILE A 1074 9.96 28.97 -9.62
CA ILE A 1074 9.54 29.17 -8.23
C ILE A 1074 10.76 29.17 -7.29
N ILE A 1075 11.73 28.28 -7.51
CA ILE A 1075 12.96 28.19 -6.71
C ILE A 1075 13.80 29.46 -6.89
N VAL A 1076 14.05 29.84 -8.14
CA VAL A 1076 14.81 31.04 -8.48
C VAL A 1076 14.11 32.29 -7.95
N TYR A 1077 12.78 32.36 -8.08
CA TYR A 1077 11.99 33.46 -7.53
C TYR A 1077 12.19 33.58 -6.03
N ALA A 1078 12.00 32.50 -5.27
CA ALA A 1078 12.18 32.51 -3.82
C ALA A 1078 13.55 33.04 -3.42
N LEU A 1079 14.63 32.50 -4.01
CA LEU A 1079 16.00 32.93 -3.71
C LEU A 1079 16.23 34.40 -4.12
N SER A 1080 15.77 34.82 -5.30
CA SER A 1080 15.93 36.20 -5.78
C SER A 1080 15.20 37.26 -4.93
N ARG A 1081 14.19 36.83 -4.16
CA ARG A 1081 13.40 37.69 -3.27
C ARG A 1081 14.00 37.78 -1.86
N GLY A 1082 15.11 37.09 -1.60
CA GLY A 1082 15.84 37.15 -0.33
C GLY A 1082 15.63 35.95 0.60
N ILE A 1083 15.07 34.83 0.11
CA ILE A 1083 15.14 33.55 0.83
C ILE A 1083 16.58 33.05 0.78
N ASP A 1084 17.10 32.54 1.90
CA ASP A 1084 18.51 32.15 2.03
C ASP A 1084 18.78 30.71 1.55
N GLY A 1085 17.77 29.84 1.62
CA GLY A 1085 17.83 28.47 1.11
C GLY A 1085 16.44 27.89 0.82
N VAL A 1086 16.37 27.00 -0.16
CA VAL A 1086 15.12 26.33 -0.57
C VAL A 1086 15.28 24.82 -0.52
N ILE A 1087 14.38 24.15 0.20
CA ILE A 1087 14.34 22.70 0.30
C ILE A 1087 13.06 22.14 -0.33
N VAL A 1088 13.16 21.06 -1.10
CA VAL A 1088 12.04 20.32 -1.68
C VAL A 1088 12.07 18.90 -1.14
N LEU A 1089 11.04 18.49 -0.41
CA LEU A 1089 10.95 17.16 0.21
C LEU A 1089 9.78 16.35 -0.34
N GLY A 1090 10.08 15.13 -0.78
CA GLY A 1090 9.12 14.24 -1.44
C GLY A 1090 9.09 12.82 -0.91
N CYS A 1091 8.25 11.99 -1.55
CA CYS A 1091 8.22 10.54 -1.36
C CYS A 1091 9.52 9.92 -1.90
N HIS A 1092 9.96 8.78 -1.34
CA HIS A 1092 11.08 8.02 -1.92
C HIS A 1092 10.81 7.61 -3.37
N PRO A 1093 11.82 7.57 -4.25
CA PRO A 1093 11.71 6.98 -5.58
C PRO A 1093 11.06 5.59 -5.51
N GLY A 1094 10.00 5.37 -6.29
CA GLY A 1094 9.19 4.14 -6.24
C GLY A 1094 7.98 4.18 -5.30
N GLU A 1095 7.94 5.08 -4.31
CA GLU A 1095 6.82 5.26 -3.35
C GLU A 1095 5.92 6.46 -3.71
N CYS A 1096 6.02 7.02 -4.92
CA CYS A 1096 5.28 8.21 -5.29
C CYS A 1096 3.77 7.92 -5.44
N HIS A 1097 2.94 8.66 -4.71
CA HIS A 1097 1.47 8.60 -4.80
C HIS A 1097 0.93 9.04 -6.18
N TYR A 1098 1.74 9.77 -6.96
CA TYR A 1098 1.44 10.17 -8.34
C TYR A 1098 2.33 9.46 -9.37
N HIS A 1099 2.84 8.27 -9.03
CA HIS A 1099 3.67 7.41 -9.86
C HIS A 1099 5.07 7.94 -10.19
N LYS A 1100 5.19 9.05 -10.92
CA LYS A 1100 6.48 9.59 -11.40
C LYS A 1100 6.78 11.01 -10.91
N GLY A 1101 5.93 11.60 -10.08
CA GLY A 1101 6.09 13.01 -9.73
C GLY A 1101 7.40 13.36 -8.99
N ASN A 1102 7.94 12.44 -8.19
CA ASN A 1102 9.28 12.63 -7.59
C ASN A 1102 10.42 12.38 -8.57
N LEU A 1103 10.26 11.45 -9.52
CA LEU A 1103 11.21 11.22 -10.60
C LEU A 1103 11.33 12.47 -11.50
N VAL A 1104 10.20 13.08 -11.85
CA VAL A 1104 10.18 14.35 -12.60
C VAL A 1104 10.83 15.49 -11.80
N ALA A 1105 10.66 15.52 -10.47
CA ALA A 1105 11.37 16.49 -9.63
C ALA A 1105 12.89 16.24 -9.61
N LEU A 1106 13.30 14.98 -9.61
CA LEU A 1106 14.71 14.57 -9.69
C LEU A 1106 15.34 14.97 -11.03
N GLU A 1107 14.64 14.75 -12.15
CA GLU A 1107 15.07 15.19 -13.48
C GLU A 1107 15.27 16.71 -13.55
N ARG A 1108 14.43 17.48 -12.85
CA ARG A 1108 14.55 18.96 -12.81
C ARG A 1108 15.66 19.46 -11.91
N LYS A 1109 16.18 18.63 -10.99
CA LYS A 1109 17.21 19.03 -10.02
C LYS A 1109 18.43 19.62 -10.72
N GLU A 1110 18.98 18.90 -11.69
CA GLU A 1110 20.17 19.31 -12.44
C GLU A 1110 19.93 20.62 -13.20
N THR A 1111 18.72 20.78 -13.77
CA THR A 1111 18.33 22.02 -14.45
C THR A 1111 18.28 23.21 -13.49
N ILE A 1112 17.77 23.00 -12.27
CA ILE A 1112 17.71 24.05 -11.24
C ILE A 1112 19.12 24.46 -10.82
N GLU A 1113 19.99 23.50 -10.53
CA GLU A 1113 21.37 23.76 -10.10
C GLU A 1113 22.13 24.59 -11.16
N LEU A 1114 22.02 24.22 -12.44
CA LEU A 1114 22.61 24.99 -13.55
C LEU A 1114 22.06 26.42 -13.65
N ILE A 1115 20.74 26.60 -13.50
CA ILE A 1115 20.12 27.93 -13.52
C ILE A 1115 20.63 28.76 -12.34
N LEU A 1116 20.77 28.19 -11.15
CA LEU A 1116 21.27 28.93 -9.99
C LEU A 1116 22.71 29.42 -10.20
N GLU A 1117 23.61 28.57 -10.72
CA GLU A 1117 24.98 28.95 -11.05
C GLU A 1117 25.02 30.16 -11.99
N GLU A 1118 24.13 30.17 -13.00
CA GLU A 1118 24.08 31.25 -13.98
C GLU A 1118 23.57 32.58 -13.41
N TYR A 1119 22.64 32.53 -12.46
CA TYR A 1119 22.18 33.70 -11.72
C TYR A 1119 23.17 34.13 -10.62
N GLY A 1120 24.32 33.44 -10.50
CA GLY A 1120 25.35 33.71 -9.49
C GLY A 1120 24.96 33.25 -8.08
N ILE A 1121 23.90 32.45 -7.95
CA ILE A 1121 23.43 31.91 -6.67
C ILE A 1121 24.07 30.54 -6.46
N SER A 1122 24.68 30.31 -5.30
CA SER A 1122 25.28 29.00 -4.98
C SER A 1122 24.22 27.87 -5.09
N PRO A 1123 24.46 26.81 -5.89
CA PRO A 1123 23.57 25.66 -5.99
C PRO A 1123 23.32 24.97 -4.65
N GLU A 1124 24.25 25.12 -3.70
CA GLU A 1124 24.12 24.59 -2.36
C GLU A 1124 22.97 25.20 -1.55
N ARG A 1125 22.40 26.33 -2.02
CA ARG A 1125 21.19 26.94 -1.48
C ARG A 1125 19.90 26.22 -1.88
N TYR A 1126 19.99 25.15 -2.66
CA TYR A 1126 18.87 24.29 -3.04
C TYR A 1126 19.12 22.84 -2.63
N LEU A 1127 18.12 22.20 -2.01
CA LEU A 1127 18.17 20.78 -1.64
C LEU A 1127 16.91 20.05 -2.08
N LEU A 1128 17.07 18.92 -2.78
CA LEU A 1128 16.03 17.95 -3.06
C LEU A 1128 16.36 16.63 -2.33
N ASP A 1129 15.48 16.20 -1.43
CA ASP A 1129 15.63 14.93 -0.68
C ASP A 1129 14.25 14.27 -0.43
N TRP A 1130 14.27 13.09 0.19
CA TRP A 1130 13.15 12.18 0.32
C TRP A 1130 12.95 11.75 1.77
N CYS A 1131 11.69 11.70 2.19
CA CYS A 1131 11.29 11.10 3.45
C CYS A 1131 9.93 10.41 3.31
N SER A 1132 9.80 9.24 3.94
CA SER A 1132 8.52 8.55 4.08
C SER A 1132 7.73 9.15 5.24
N SER A 1133 6.40 9.03 5.23
CA SER A 1133 5.51 9.58 6.27
C SER A 1133 5.78 9.05 7.69
N GLY A 1134 6.52 7.94 7.83
CA GLY A 1134 6.93 7.37 9.12
C GLY A 1134 8.31 7.82 9.62
N GLN A 1135 9.04 8.66 8.88
CA GLN A 1135 10.46 8.97 9.13
C GLN A 1135 10.67 10.36 9.75
N ALA A 1136 10.08 10.60 10.93
CA ALA A 1136 10.16 11.90 11.62
C ALA A 1136 11.61 12.35 11.91
N GLU A 1137 12.46 11.47 12.43
CA GLU A 1137 13.86 11.80 12.74
C GLU A 1137 14.66 12.14 11.48
N ARG A 1138 14.48 11.37 10.39
CA ARG A 1138 15.12 11.68 9.10
C ARG A 1138 14.71 13.07 8.61
N PHE A 1139 13.42 13.40 8.70
CA PHE A 1139 12.93 14.73 8.30
C PHE A 1139 13.62 15.83 9.12
N VAL A 1140 13.69 15.66 10.44
CA VAL A 1140 14.37 16.62 11.33
C VAL A 1140 15.85 16.74 10.97
N ASN A 1141 16.56 15.63 10.80
CA ASN A 1141 17.99 15.65 10.46
C ASN A 1141 18.25 16.39 9.14
N ILE A 1142 17.48 16.08 8.08
CA ILE A 1142 17.63 16.76 6.78
C ILE A 1142 17.42 18.28 6.92
N VAL A 1143 16.38 18.69 7.64
CA VAL A 1143 16.07 20.12 7.82
C VAL A 1143 17.15 20.82 8.64
N THR A 1144 17.60 20.21 9.74
CA THR A 1144 18.63 20.76 10.62
C THR A 1144 19.98 20.88 9.90
N GLU A 1145 20.43 19.80 9.25
CA GLU A 1145 21.68 19.79 8.47
C GLU A 1145 21.67 20.84 7.36
N PHE A 1146 20.53 21.02 6.68
CA PHE A 1146 20.40 22.04 5.64
C PHE A 1146 20.42 23.46 6.20
N VAL A 1147 19.78 23.73 7.34
CA VAL A 1147 19.82 25.04 8.00
C VAL A 1147 21.24 25.39 8.43
N GLU A 1148 21.97 24.44 9.03
CA GLU A 1148 23.38 24.62 9.42
C GLU A 1148 24.24 24.93 8.19
N LYS A 1149 24.07 24.17 7.10
CA LYS A 1149 24.79 24.43 5.84
C LYS A 1149 24.55 25.84 5.29
N ILE A 1150 23.31 26.34 5.35
CA ILE A 1150 22.99 27.70 4.86
C ILE A 1150 23.53 28.78 5.79
N LYS A 1151 23.58 28.49 7.09
CA LYS A 1151 24.21 29.38 8.07
C LYS A 1151 25.70 29.56 7.76
N ASP A 1152 26.40 28.49 7.41
CA ASP A 1152 27.81 28.53 7.00
C ASP A 1152 28.03 29.30 5.68
N LEU A 1153 27.09 29.21 4.75
CA LEU A 1153 27.12 29.96 3.48
C LEU A 1153 26.82 31.47 3.64
N GLY A 1154 26.27 31.89 4.77
CA GLY A 1154 25.90 33.27 5.04
C GLY A 1154 24.66 33.76 4.27
N PRO A 1155 24.32 35.06 4.38
CA PRO A 1155 23.12 35.63 3.76
C PRO A 1155 23.14 35.55 2.23
N ASN A 1156 21.97 35.31 1.64
CA ASN A 1156 21.81 35.43 0.20
C ASN A 1156 21.78 36.90 -0.21
N THR A 1157 22.90 37.40 -0.74
CA THR A 1157 23.08 38.78 -1.20
C THR A 1157 22.52 39.05 -2.61
N HIS A 1158 22.04 38.02 -3.30
CA HIS A 1158 21.50 38.13 -4.66
C HIS A 1158 20.00 38.49 -4.64
N THR A 1159 19.67 39.69 -4.16
CA THR A 1159 18.29 40.20 -4.20
C THR A 1159 18.05 41.00 -5.48
N ILE A 1160 17.13 40.55 -6.33
CA ILE A 1160 16.76 41.25 -7.57
C ILE A 1160 15.46 42.01 -7.31
N THR A 1161 15.54 43.35 -7.28
CA THR A 1161 14.38 44.23 -7.00
C THR A 1161 13.32 44.24 -8.11
N THR A 1162 13.64 43.74 -9.31
CA THR A 1162 12.71 43.57 -10.43
C THR A 1162 12.85 42.18 -11.04
N PHE A 1163 12.20 41.18 -10.46
CA PHE A 1163 12.02 39.90 -11.12
C PHE A 1163 10.92 40.04 -12.20
N GLN A 1164 11.29 40.20 -13.47
CA GLN A 1164 10.38 39.92 -14.57
C GLN A 1164 10.56 38.44 -14.96
N PRO A 1165 9.56 37.56 -14.71
CA PRO A 1165 9.60 36.24 -15.31
C PRO A 1165 9.69 36.38 -16.83
N PRO A 1166 10.42 35.52 -17.54
CA PRO A 1166 10.49 35.58 -18.99
C PRO A 1166 9.08 35.41 -19.57
N THR A 1167 8.48 36.50 -20.02
CA THR A 1167 7.27 36.44 -20.84
C THR A 1167 7.68 36.14 -22.27
N ALA A 1168 6.81 35.46 -23.03
CA ALA A 1168 7.09 35.12 -24.43
C ALA A 1168 7.42 36.34 -25.33
N ASN A 1169 7.10 37.57 -24.89
CA ASN A 1169 7.42 38.81 -25.61
C ASN A 1169 8.80 39.39 -25.30
N ASN A 1170 9.44 39.04 -24.18
CA ASN A 1170 10.77 39.54 -23.78
C ASN A 1170 11.94 38.69 -24.31
N LEU A 1171 11.67 37.60 -25.05
CA LEU A 1171 12.68 36.75 -25.68
C LEU A 1171 13.31 37.36 -26.96
N LYS A 1172 12.97 38.61 -27.32
CA LYS A 1172 13.54 39.29 -28.50
C LYS A 1172 14.88 39.98 -28.24
N ASP A 1173 15.31 40.10 -26.99
CA ASP A 1173 16.58 40.75 -26.64
C ASP A 1173 17.66 39.67 -26.40
N GLU A 1174 18.37 39.29 -27.47
CA GLU A 1174 19.35 38.18 -27.54
C GLU A 1174 20.55 38.29 -26.57
N ARG A 1175 20.64 39.35 -25.74
CA ARG A 1175 21.84 39.65 -24.93
C ARG A 1175 21.69 39.41 -23.43
N ARG A 1176 20.51 39.08 -22.90
CA ARG A 1176 20.26 39.09 -21.44
C ARG A 1176 19.84 37.77 -20.79
N TYR A 1177 19.63 36.70 -21.54
CA TYR A 1177 19.18 35.43 -20.94
C TYR A 1177 19.84 34.21 -21.59
N PRO A 1178 20.21 33.19 -20.81
CA PRO A 1178 20.45 31.86 -21.35
C PRO A 1178 19.18 31.30 -21.98
N PRO A 1179 19.28 30.68 -23.16
CA PRO A 1179 18.19 29.87 -23.70
C PRO A 1179 18.04 28.58 -22.89
N MET A 1180 16.78 28.18 -22.67
CA MET A 1180 16.41 26.97 -21.92
C MET A 1180 17.13 25.73 -22.47
N THR A 1181 17.92 25.09 -21.62
CA THR A 1181 18.47 23.75 -21.83
C THR A 1181 17.47 22.70 -21.35
N ARG A 1182 17.31 21.62 -22.14
CA ARG A 1182 16.59 20.40 -21.73
C ARG A 1182 17.51 19.20 -21.88
N CYS A 1183 17.39 18.27 -20.94
CA CYS A 1183 18.00 16.93 -21.00
C CYS A 1183 16.89 15.91 -21.34
N PHE A 1184 17.08 15.11 -22.39
CA PHE A 1184 16.23 13.98 -22.76
C PHE A 1184 17.16 12.80 -23.04
N ASP A 1185 17.04 11.69 -22.30
CA ASP A 1185 17.90 10.50 -22.45
C ASP A 1185 19.42 10.82 -22.52
N GLY A 1186 19.88 11.78 -21.71
CA GLY A 1186 21.29 12.22 -21.69
C GLY A 1186 21.69 13.22 -22.79
N VAL A 1187 20.75 13.63 -23.66
CA VAL A 1187 21.00 14.57 -24.76
C VAL A 1187 20.50 15.98 -24.43
N LEU A 1188 21.39 16.97 -24.61
CA LEU A 1188 21.16 18.40 -24.35
C LEU A 1188 20.63 19.12 -25.59
N TYR A 1189 19.43 19.71 -25.51
CA TYR A 1189 18.81 20.49 -26.60
C TYR A 1189 18.80 22.00 -26.29
N TYR A 1190 19.04 22.83 -27.31
CA TYR A 1190 19.17 24.31 -27.23
C TYR A 1190 18.07 25.03 -28.03
N TRP A 1191 17.25 25.89 -27.41
CA TRP A 1191 16.15 26.59 -28.10
C TRP A 1191 16.33 28.12 -28.10
N ASP A 1192 16.51 28.74 -29.28
CA ASP A 1192 16.72 30.20 -29.44
C ASP A 1192 15.45 31.03 -29.71
N GLY A 1193 14.27 30.40 -29.62
CA GLY A 1193 13.00 31.08 -29.84
C GLY A 1193 12.48 31.04 -31.28
N HIS A 1194 13.27 30.73 -32.31
CA HIS A 1194 12.75 30.68 -33.69
C HIS A 1194 13.28 29.56 -34.61
N ARG A 1195 14.46 28.96 -34.41
CA ARG A 1195 14.97 27.72 -35.09
C ARG A 1195 16.31 27.29 -34.47
N TYR A 1196 16.68 26.00 -34.49
CA TYR A 1196 18.01 25.55 -34.06
C TYR A 1196 19.12 26.16 -34.96
N ARG A 1197 19.93 27.10 -34.44
CA ARG A 1197 21.13 27.62 -35.10
C ARG A 1197 22.31 27.75 -34.12
N SER A 1198 23.51 27.44 -34.60
CA SER A 1198 24.76 27.50 -33.85
C SER A 1198 25.17 28.94 -33.51
N SER A 1199 25.11 29.33 -32.23
CA SER A 1199 25.66 30.61 -31.75
C SER A 1199 27.11 30.48 -31.30
N LYS A 1200 27.87 31.59 -31.24
CA LYS A 1200 29.24 31.64 -30.69
C LYS A 1200 29.31 31.20 -29.20
N SER A 1201 28.19 31.26 -28.48
CA SER A 1201 28.08 30.74 -27.11
C SER A 1201 28.09 29.21 -27.08
N ALA A 1202 27.37 28.57 -28.01
CA ALA A 1202 27.39 27.12 -28.19
C ALA A 1202 28.80 26.60 -28.48
N GLN A 1203 29.61 27.34 -29.26
CA GLN A 1203 31.01 26.98 -29.54
C GLN A 1203 31.92 27.02 -28.28
N ARG A 1204 31.68 27.92 -27.32
CA ARG A 1204 32.42 27.95 -26.04
C ARG A 1204 32.02 26.80 -25.11
N SER A 1205 30.73 26.44 -25.07
CA SER A 1205 30.26 25.28 -24.31
C SER A 1205 30.75 23.97 -24.92
N LEU A 1206 30.74 23.86 -26.26
CA LEU A 1206 31.29 22.71 -27.00
C LEU A 1206 32.75 22.47 -26.64
N LYS A 1207 33.57 23.54 -26.61
CA LYS A 1207 34.99 23.47 -26.25
C LYS A 1207 35.19 22.92 -24.84
N LYS A 1208 34.37 23.36 -23.87
CA LYS A 1208 34.41 22.91 -22.47
C LYS A 1208 34.01 21.44 -22.29
N HIS A 1209 33.15 20.90 -23.17
CA HIS A 1209 32.78 19.48 -23.19
C HIS A 1209 33.83 18.61 -23.90
N LEU A 1210 34.42 19.09 -24.99
CA LEU A 1210 35.56 18.44 -25.65
C LEU A 1210 36.76 18.30 -24.69
N ASP A 1211 37.05 19.35 -23.91
CA ASP A 1211 38.12 19.33 -22.89
C ASP A 1211 37.85 18.34 -21.74
N LYS A 1212 36.60 17.87 -21.58
CA LYS A 1212 36.17 16.86 -20.58
C LYS A 1212 36.02 15.45 -21.16
N GLY A 1213 36.45 15.20 -22.40
CA GLY A 1213 36.47 13.86 -23.01
C GLY A 1213 35.16 13.41 -23.65
N PHE A 1214 34.25 14.34 -23.96
CA PHE A 1214 33.03 14.08 -24.73
C PHE A 1214 33.32 14.18 -26.24
N GLU A 1215 32.69 13.33 -27.04
CA GLU A 1215 32.70 13.44 -28.50
C GLU A 1215 31.43 14.18 -28.98
N VAL A 1216 31.56 14.99 -30.03
CA VAL A 1216 30.48 15.83 -30.55
C VAL A 1216 30.23 15.52 -32.02
N LYS A 1217 29.00 15.13 -32.37
CA LYS A 1217 28.60 14.85 -33.75
C LYS A 1217 27.50 15.82 -34.19
N LEU A 1218 27.75 16.50 -35.30
CA LEU A 1218 26.74 17.32 -35.97
C LEU A 1218 25.80 16.40 -36.75
N ILE A 1219 24.48 16.53 -36.55
CA ILE A 1219 23.48 15.94 -37.45
C ILE A 1219 23.13 17.02 -38.48
N PRO A 1220 23.58 16.90 -39.75
CA PRO A 1220 23.43 17.97 -40.74
C PRO A 1220 21.96 18.28 -41.08
N GLU A 1221 21.09 17.28 -41.00
CA GLU A 1221 19.68 17.35 -41.39
C GLU A 1221 18.82 18.17 -40.40
N GLU A 1222 19.23 18.22 -39.13
CA GLU A 1222 18.48 18.91 -38.07
C GLU A 1222 19.22 20.13 -37.49
N ASN A 1223 20.49 20.33 -37.87
CA ASN A 1223 21.35 21.39 -37.34
C ASN A 1223 21.52 21.32 -35.80
N VAL A 1224 21.49 20.10 -35.26
CA VAL A 1224 21.63 19.77 -33.83
C VAL A 1224 23.01 19.14 -33.58
N PHE A 1225 23.61 19.45 -32.43
CA PHE A 1225 24.83 18.82 -31.94
C PHE A 1225 24.47 17.74 -30.92
N LEU A 1226 24.88 16.50 -31.18
CA LEU A 1226 24.87 15.42 -30.19
C LEU A 1226 26.18 15.45 -29.40
N ILE A 1227 26.09 15.45 -28.07
CA ILE A 1227 27.24 15.36 -27.16
C ILE A 1227 27.08 14.07 -26.35
N TYR A 1228 28.08 13.19 -26.37
CA TYR A 1228 28.04 11.90 -25.68
C TYR A 1228 29.40 11.55 -25.07
N THR A 1229 29.41 10.75 -24.01
CA THR A 1229 30.63 10.18 -23.44
C THR A 1229 31.05 8.92 -24.22
N ARG A 1230 32.34 8.62 -24.24
CA ARG A 1230 32.89 7.38 -24.84
C ARG A 1230 32.31 6.09 -24.24
N LYS A 1231 31.73 6.17 -23.04
CA LYS A 1231 31.13 5.03 -22.33
C LYS A 1231 29.70 4.75 -22.82
N GLU A 1232 28.93 5.79 -23.14
CA GLU A 1232 27.53 5.69 -23.59
C GLU A 1232 27.38 5.10 -25.00
N ILE A 1233 28.38 5.28 -25.88
CA ILE A 1233 28.35 4.68 -27.24
C ILE A 1233 28.44 3.15 -27.18
N ASN A 1234 29.24 2.60 -26.27
CA ASN A 1234 29.44 1.15 -26.17
C ASN A 1234 28.23 0.42 -25.56
N ASP A 1235 27.41 1.12 -24.78
CA ASP A 1235 26.22 0.56 -24.14
C ASP A 1235 24.94 0.71 -25.00
N HIS A 1236 24.99 1.49 -26.10
CA HIS A 1236 23.87 1.66 -27.04
C HIS A 1236 24.09 1.05 -28.43
N LEU A 1237 25.28 0.51 -28.71
CA LEU A 1237 25.58 -0.24 -29.93
C LEU A 1237 25.59 -1.77 -29.74
N ASN A 1238 25.22 -2.27 -28.55
CA ASN A 1238 24.86 -3.67 -28.28
C ASN A 1238 23.41 -3.74 -27.80
#